data_AF-A0A7J6HV48-F1
#
_entry.id   AF-A0A7J6HV48-F1
#
_cell.length_a   1.000
_cell.length_b   1.000
_cell.length_c   1.000
_cell.angle_alpha   90.00
_cell.angle_beta   90.00
_cell.angle_gamma   90.00
#
_symmetry.space_group_name_H-M   'P 1'
#
loop_
_entity.id
_entity.type
_entity.pdbx_description
1 polymer ?
#
loop_
_entity_poly.entity_id
_entity_poly.type
_entity_poly.pdbx_seq_one_letter_code
_entity_poly.pdbx_strand_id
1 'polypeptide(L)'
;MSETQRNDEKMSKHKRDRNLLAFTGGAALLALAVNLGIAAFNSHKQRKKKKDLPGSSFRVNLSASEILKLADRIIAKSKEVHDFVASVALEKVTYTNVISPLAELEAQQFPLVQSCVLPKLLSLSDDICKASAEAERRIDAHVLTCRKREDVYRVVRAFVSKGEWINAEAKRYTLCLVKDFERNGLNLTSTKREEMQRLRTQIDDLSFQYIQNLNDDNSFLSFSETELAGLPPEFLKTLNKAGNGKFKVSLRNHHVAAVLELCKVGKTRNMIAVAYGKRCGDVNLPVLEDLVQLRHKFARILGYSNFADYAVDLRMAKTPSKVFEFLEDISSSLTDLASKELQMLKDLKRKEEGDLPFGIEDLLYYVKKVQQEEFDLDFGALKQYFPVTLVLPGIFKIVQDLFGLRFEEIEDSEIWHPDVRVFSVFDSSSSELMGYFYLDMYKREGKYNHTCVVGLQNGALSSSSIRQIPVVLLISQFPKEVDGHPGLLRFSEVVNFFHEFGHVVQYVCNRASFARFSGLGYDPDFVEVPAQVLENWCYESSSLKLISGFYQDITRPIEDEICKTLKRWRYSFSALKLKQEILYCLFDQIIHSADNVDIVELFKHLHPKILLGLPVLEGTNPASRFPCSVIGYESACYSHIWSEVFAADIFSSKFHNNISNQYVGMQFRNKALAPGGAKEPIEVLSDFLGREPSIRAFVDAKADYRTDWKRILSKLPRKSSKSNERHENGGNYATYFNNASSTNSRSSELEESNKSRTSVISLPTGTNYASEVEQNHHGNKNGGFANSKQNGIAVSSSYEALPAFRDVPSSEKQSLMIKKLNLCCVVFDFTDPTKHLKEKEIKQLTLLELVDYLTSANDKFSETVMQEGIKMVSINLFRTFNPQPRENKVGEGFDLDEEEPSMDPAWSHLQIVYEFFVRFVASSYIDAKLAKRYVDHSFILQLLELFDSEDFREREYLKTILHRIYGKFMVHRPFIRKAINNIFYRFIFETEKHNGITELLEILGSIVNGFAIPLKEEHKLFLVRALIPLHKPKSLVMYHQQLSYCITQFVEKDCKLADIVIRGLLKYWPITNTSKEVMFLAELEEVLEATHPPEFQRCMVPLFRQIARCLNSSHFQVAERALDGKWNSYEPGA
;
A
#
# COMPACT_ATOMS: atom_id res chain seq x y z
N MET A 1 47.30 73.22 14.66
CA MET A 1 47.70 71.98 15.38
C MET A 1 46.46 71.30 15.94
N SER A 2 45.62 70.66 15.12
CA SER A 2 44.39 70.01 15.64
C SER A 2 43.79 68.89 14.77
N GLU A 3 44.51 68.39 13.75
CA GLU A 3 44.05 67.24 12.94
C GLU A 3 44.88 65.97 13.18
N THR A 4 46.16 66.08 13.55
CA THR A 4 47.06 64.94 13.71
C THR A 4 46.69 64.03 14.89
N GLN A 5 46.26 64.58 16.03
CA GLN A 5 45.90 63.79 17.22
C GLN A 5 44.62 62.94 17.06
N ARG A 6 43.75 63.25 16.08
CA ARG A 6 42.44 62.58 15.96
C ARG A 6 42.46 61.29 15.12
N ASN A 7 43.57 61.02 14.42
CA ASN A 7 43.72 59.83 13.59
C ASN A 7 44.40 58.66 14.33
N ASP A 8 45.37 58.92 15.20
CA ASP A 8 46.08 57.85 15.92
C ASP A 8 45.19 57.10 16.94
N GLU A 9 44.27 57.80 17.63
CA GLU A 9 43.30 57.14 18.52
C GLU A 9 42.35 56.19 17.76
N LYS A 10 41.92 56.56 16.55
CA LYS A 10 41.07 55.70 15.71
C LYS A 10 41.81 54.44 15.25
N MET A 11 43.09 54.55 14.90
CA MET A 11 43.89 53.41 14.45
C MET A 11 44.20 52.42 15.58
N SER A 12 44.45 52.93 16.79
CA SER A 12 44.66 52.12 18.00
C SER A 12 43.43 51.28 18.36
N LYS A 13 42.24 51.90 18.36
CA LYS A 13 40.98 51.22 18.72
C LYS A 13 40.63 50.09 17.76
N HIS A 14 40.75 50.32 16.44
CA HIS A 14 40.43 49.31 15.43
C HIS A 14 41.33 48.06 15.48
N LYS A 15 42.58 48.20 15.94
CA LYS A 15 43.53 47.08 16.08
C LYS A 15 43.23 46.20 17.30
N ARG A 16 42.67 46.79 18.38
CA ARG A 16 42.22 46.04 19.56
C ARG A 16 40.98 45.20 19.25
N ASP A 17 39.98 45.74 18.55
CA ASP A 17 38.74 45.04 18.26
C ASP A 17 38.93 43.85 17.30
N ARG A 18 39.83 43.95 16.30
CA ARG A 18 40.15 42.81 15.41
C ARG A 18 40.81 41.64 16.15
N ASN A 19 41.68 41.91 17.12
CA ASN A 19 42.30 40.84 17.91
C ASN A 19 41.30 40.17 18.86
N LEU A 20 40.33 40.94 19.39
CA LEU A 20 39.28 40.38 20.24
C LEU A 20 38.31 39.47 19.46
N LEU A 21 37.92 39.86 18.23
CA LEU A 21 37.09 39.02 17.36
C LEU A 21 37.80 37.74 16.89
N ALA A 22 39.10 37.80 16.62
CA ALA A 22 39.87 36.63 16.22
C ALA A 22 39.95 35.59 17.36
N PHE A 23 40.10 36.05 18.60
CA PHE A 23 40.19 35.18 19.77
C PHE A 23 38.83 34.53 20.13
N THR A 24 37.73 35.28 20.02
CA THR A 24 36.37 34.73 20.27
C THR A 24 35.91 33.78 19.17
N GLY A 25 36.20 34.07 17.91
CA GLY A 25 35.92 33.16 16.79
C GLY A 25 36.68 31.83 16.89
N GLY A 26 37.98 31.88 17.26
CA GLY A 26 38.79 30.69 17.50
C GLY A 26 38.27 29.84 18.67
N ALA A 27 37.93 30.47 19.79
CA ALA A 27 37.36 29.79 20.96
C ALA A 27 35.99 29.14 20.67
N ALA A 28 35.12 29.82 19.89
CA ALA A 28 33.83 29.28 19.49
C ALA A 28 33.98 28.05 18.57
N LEU A 29 34.87 28.09 17.58
CA LEU A 29 35.17 26.95 16.71
C LEU A 29 35.79 25.78 17.50
N LEU A 30 36.68 26.06 18.46
CA LEU A 30 37.25 25.02 19.32
C LEU A 30 36.17 24.39 20.22
N ALA A 31 35.28 25.19 20.81
CA ALA A 31 34.17 24.70 21.62
C ALA A 31 33.17 23.87 20.78
N LEU A 32 32.92 24.24 19.53
CA LEU A 32 32.06 23.49 18.61
C LEU A 32 32.70 22.16 18.19
N ALA A 33 34.01 22.16 17.88
CA ALA A 33 34.77 20.95 17.59
C ALA A 33 34.90 20.02 18.81
N VAL A 34 35.08 20.58 20.01
CA VAL A 34 35.10 19.83 21.27
C VAL A 34 33.71 19.29 21.62
N ASN A 35 32.62 20.04 21.43
CA ASN A 35 31.27 19.53 21.63
C ASN A 35 30.88 18.47 20.60
N LEU A 36 31.27 18.61 19.33
CA LEU A 36 31.12 17.56 18.33
C LEU A 36 31.97 16.33 18.68
N GLY A 37 33.19 16.52 19.17
CA GLY A 37 34.07 15.46 19.66
C GLY A 37 33.50 14.73 20.89
N ILE A 38 32.91 15.46 21.84
CA ILE A 38 32.24 14.92 23.03
C ILE A 38 30.93 14.23 22.66
N ALA A 39 30.14 14.78 21.73
CA ALA A 39 28.92 14.14 21.23
C ALA A 39 29.24 12.85 20.46
N ALA A 40 30.26 12.88 19.59
CA ALA A 40 30.76 11.70 18.90
C ALA A 40 31.34 10.67 19.88
N PHE A 41 32.12 11.09 20.88
CA PHE A 41 32.66 10.21 21.92
C PHE A 41 31.56 9.61 22.80
N ASN A 42 30.54 10.38 23.18
CA ASN A 42 29.39 9.89 23.96
C ASN A 42 28.50 8.96 23.13
N SER A 43 28.27 9.26 21.85
CA SER A 43 27.59 8.35 20.91
C SER A 43 28.38 7.05 20.73
N HIS A 44 29.70 7.13 20.58
CA HIS A 44 30.59 5.96 20.46
C HIS A 44 30.69 5.16 21.78
N LYS A 45 30.56 5.84 22.93
CA LYS A 45 30.50 5.24 24.28
C LYS A 45 29.14 4.61 24.58
N GLN A 46 28.05 5.11 23.99
CA GLN A 46 26.73 4.45 24.02
C GLN A 46 26.66 3.27 23.06
N ARG A 47 27.20 3.36 21.83
CA ARG A 47 27.37 2.20 20.93
C ARG A 47 28.14 1.07 21.61
N LYS A 48 29.19 1.39 22.39
CA LYS A 48 29.93 0.41 23.22
C LYS A 48 29.15 -0.22 24.39
N LYS A 49 27.89 0.15 24.64
CA LYS A 49 27.04 -0.47 25.68
C LYS A 49 25.98 -1.43 25.16
N LYS A 50 25.52 -1.28 23.91
CA LYS A 50 24.50 -2.17 23.34
C LYS A 50 25.10 -3.55 23.05
N LYS A 51 24.28 -4.59 23.18
CA LYS A 51 24.72 -5.99 23.01
C LYS A 51 24.20 -6.56 21.71
N ASP A 52 25.06 -7.26 20.98
CA ASP A 52 24.68 -8.17 19.92
C ASP A 52 23.80 -9.30 20.48
N LEU A 53 22.86 -9.81 19.68
CA LEU A 53 22.05 -10.97 20.06
C LEU A 53 22.93 -12.25 20.03
N PRO A 54 23.06 -12.98 21.15
CA PRO A 54 23.85 -14.22 21.19
C PRO A 54 23.41 -15.24 20.12
N GLY A 55 24.37 -15.76 19.35
CA GLY A 55 24.08 -16.71 18.27
C GLY A 55 23.46 -16.09 17.00
N SER A 56 23.24 -14.78 16.96
CA SER A 56 22.94 -14.05 15.73
C SER A 56 24.23 -13.62 15.02
N SER A 57 24.22 -13.73 13.69
CA SER A 57 25.23 -13.16 12.79
C SER A 57 24.68 -12.03 11.90
N PHE A 58 23.36 -11.79 11.97
CA PHE A 58 22.69 -10.65 11.36
C PHE A 58 23.14 -9.35 12.05
N ARG A 59 23.37 -8.30 11.25
CA ARG A 59 23.95 -7.02 11.67
C ARG A 59 23.05 -5.87 11.28
N VAL A 60 22.89 -4.93 12.20
CA VAL A 60 22.13 -3.70 12.00
C VAL A 60 23.08 -2.50 11.92
N ASN A 61 22.56 -1.31 11.60
CA ASN A 61 23.28 -0.03 11.69
C ASN A 61 24.59 0.07 10.87
N LEU A 62 24.78 -0.79 9.86
CA LEU A 62 25.91 -0.73 8.94
C LEU A 62 25.89 0.58 8.12
N SER A 63 27.05 1.21 7.95
CA SER A 63 27.18 2.33 7.02
C SER A 63 27.11 1.87 5.55
N ALA A 64 26.80 2.79 4.65
CA ALA A 64 26.76 2.55 3.21
C ALA A 64 28.04 1.86 2.66
N SER A 65 29.23 2.24 3.16
CA SER A 65 30.49 1.59 2.77
C SER A 65 30.62 0.17 3.32
N GLU A 66 30.10 -0.10 4.53
CA GLU A 66 30.17 -1.43 5.15
C GLU A 66 29.22 -2.42 4.50
N ILE A 67 28.04 -1.96 4.06
CA ILE A 67 27.07 -2.74 3.27
C ILE A 67 27.72 -3.23 1.97
N LEU A 68 28.30 -2.34 1.17
CA LEU A 68 28.95 -2.72 -0.09
C LEU A 68 30.16 -3.65 0.15
N LYS A 69 31.00 -3.38 1.15
CA LYS A 69 32.11 -4.27 1.55
C LYS A 69 31.63 -5.62 2.11
N LEU A 70 30.42 -5.72 2.66
CA LEU A 70 29.84 -6.98 3.09
C LEU A 70 29.33 -7.77 1.89
N ALA A 71 28.63 -7.13 0.95
CA ALA A 71 28.21 -7.74 -0.31
C ALA A 71 29.39 -8.32 -1.11
N ASP A 72 30.47 -7.54 -1.29
CA ASP A 72 31.67 -8.00 -2.01
C ASP A 72 32.33 -9.22 -1.31
N ARG A 73 32.28 -9.29 0.03
CA ARG A 73 32.77 -10.46 0.81
C ARG A 73 31.85 -11.68 0.71
N ILE A 74 30.53 -11.49 0.69
CA ILE A 74 29.55 -12.57 0.47
C ILE A 74 29.78 -13.20 -0.91
N ILE A 75 29.92 -12.36 -1.94
CA ILE A 75 30.20 -12.79 -3.32
C ILE A 75 31.53 -13.56 -3.38
N ALA A 76 32.61 -13.02 -2.80
CA ALA A 76 33.91 -13.68 -2.78
C ALA A 76 33.87 -15.06 -2.09
N LYS A 77 33.24 -15.17 -0.91
CA LYS A 77 33.15 -16.44 -0.18
C LYS A 77 32.24 -17.45 -0.89
N SER A 78 31.15 -16.97 -1.49
CA SER A 78 30.25 -17.82 -2.28
C SER A 78 30.99 -18.41 -3.48
N LYS A 79 31.75 -17.58 -4.21
CA LYS A 79 32.60 -18.05 -5.31
C LYS A 79 33.62 -19.09 -4.85
N GLU A 80 34.36 -18.82 -3.77
CA GLU A 80 35.36 -19.74 -3.20
C GLU A 80 34.78 -21.15 -2.94
N VAL A 81 33.60 -21.23 -2.33
CA VAL A 81 32.94 -22.51 -2.03
C VAL A 81 32.43 -23.22 -3.29
N HIS A 82 31.85 -22.50 -4.25
CA HIS A 82 31.42 -23.10 -5.53
C HIS A 82 32.61 -23.59 -6.36
N ASP A 83 33.73 -22.84 -6.37
CA ASP A 83 34.98 -23.24 -7.03
C ASP A 83 35.61 -24.47 -6.35
N PHE A 84 35.58 -24.54 -5.02
CA PHE A 84 35.99 -25.74 -4.27
C PHE A 84 35.14 -26.97 -4.66
N VAL A 85 33.80 -26.87 -4.60
CA VAL A 85 32.91 -27.99 -4.94
C VAL A 85 33.10 -28.45 -6.39
N ALA A 86 33.23 -27.52 -7.34
CA ALA A 86 33.48 -27.85 -8.74
C ALA A 86 34.85 -28.55 -8.99
N SER A 87 35.83 -28.35 -8.10
CA SER A 87 37.15 -28.99 -8.18
C SER A 87 37.17 -30.45 -7.70
N VAL A 88 36.11 -30.93 -7.06
CA VAL A 88 36.03 -32.31 -6.54
C VAL A 88 35.94 -33.31 -7.70
N ALA A 89 36.93 -34.20 -7.80
CA ALA A 89 36.93 -35.28 -8.77
C ALA A 89 35.72 -36.22 -8.58
N LEU A 90 35.07 -36.61 -9.68
CA LEU A 90 33.78 -37.33 -9.67
C LEU A 90 33.84 -38.65 -8.88
N GLU A 91 34.96 -39.37 -8.92
CA GLU A 91 35.16 -40.60 -8.14
C GLU A 91 35.10 -40.35 -6.62
N LYS A 92 35.55 -39.17 -6.18
CA LYS A 92 35.79 -38.77 -4.79
C LYS A 92 34.66 -37.95 -4.17
N VAL A 93 33.52 -37.79 -4.85
CA VAL A 93 32.36 -37.08 -4.30
C VAL A 93 31.83 -37.80 -3.06
N THR A 94 31.57 -37.02 -2.01
CA THR A 94 30.93 -37.43 -0.75
C THR A 94 30.03 -36.30 -0.26
N TYR A 95 29.17 -36.58 0.71
CA TYR A 95 28.36 -35.52 1.34
C TYR A 95 29.23 -34.38 1.89
N THR A 96 30.33 -34.71 2.57
CA THR A 96 31.18 -33.75 3.30
C THR A 96 31.94 -32.79 2.38
N ASN A 97 32.28 -33.20 1.15
CA ASN A 97 33.00 -32.33 0.20
C ASN A 97 32.13 -31.72 -0.91
N VAL A 98 30.88 -32.19 -1.10
CA VAL A 98 29.95 -31.63 -2.10
C VAL A 98 28.76 -30.91 -1.46
N ILE A 99 28.01 -31.57 -0.56
CA ILE A 99 26.71 -31.08 -0.08
C ILE A 99 26.84 -30.23 1.18
N SER A 100 27.62 -30.67 2.18
CA SER A 100 27.85 -29.91 3.42
C SER A 100 28.37 -28.49 3.15
N PRO A 101 29.35 -28.25 2.25
CA PRO A 101 29.84 -26.90 2.00
C PRO A 101 28.79 -25.96 1.41
N LEU A 102 27.88 -26.46 0.56
CA LEU A 102 26.79 -25.67 -0.03
C LEU A 102 25.70 -25.36 1.02
N ALA A 103 25.33 -26.35 1.83
CA ALA A 103 24.36 -26.18 2.92
C ALA A 103 24.85 -25.21 4.00
N GLU A 104 26.13 -25.30 4.38
CA GLU A 104 26.76 -24.38 5.33
C GLU A 104 26.87 -22.96 4.76
N LEU A 105 27.20 -22.82 3.47
CA LEU A 105 27.23 -21.52 2.79
C LEU A 105 25.84 -20.86 2.81
N GLU A 106 24.78 -21.60 2.47
CA GLU A 106 23.40 -21.12 2.48
C GLU A 106 22.99 -20.64 3.90
N ALA A 107 23.32 -21.40 4.94
CA ALA A 107 23.04 -21.04 6.33
C ALA A 107 23.81 -19.79 6.83
N GLN A 108 25.10 -19.70 6.49
CA GLN A 108 25.99 -18.61 6.94
C GLN A 108 25.77 -17.31 6.16
N GLN A 109 25.46 -17.39 4.87
CA GLN A 109 25.32 -16.20 4.04
C GLN A 109 23.97 -15.51 4.19
N PHE A 110 22.88 -16.26 4.40
CA PHE A 110 21.53 -15.69 4.54
C PHE A 110 21.47 -14.47 5.49
N PRO A 111 21.89 -14.54 6.77
CA PRO A 111 21.85 -13.38 7.67
C PRO A 111 22.76 -12.22 7.25
N LEU A 112 23.87 -12.48 6.56
CA LEU A 112 24.76 -11.44 6.04
C LEU A 112 24.16 -10.75 4.81
N VAL A 113 23.44 -11.49 3.96
CA VAL A 113 22.65 -10.94 2.85
C VAL A 113 21.52 -10.07 3.42
N GLN A 114 20.77 -10.54 4.43
CA GLN A 114 19.73 -9.74 5.10
C GLN A 114 20.30 -8.45 5.70
N SER A 115 21.50 -8.50 6.28
CA SER A 115 22.22 -7.31 6.78
C SER A 115 22.52 -6.28 5.66
N CYS A 116 22.62 -6.72 4.40
CA CYS A 116 22.83 -5.86 3.24
C CYS A 116 21.52 -5.35 2.61
N VAL A 117 20.48 -6.19 2.53
CA VAL A 117 19.25 -5.89 1.75
C VAL A 117 18.10 -5.33 2.58
N LEU A 118 18.04 -5.59 3.89
CA LEU A 118 16.99 -5.05 4.76
C LEU A 118 17.02 -3.51 4.88
N PRO A 119 18.17 -2.81 4.92
CA PRO A 119 18.18 -1.36 5.15
C PRO A 119 17.36 -0.53 4.14
N LYS A 120 17.25 -0.93 2.86
CA LYS A 120 16.38 -0.25 1.87
C LYS A 120 14.89 -0.20 2.26
N LEU A 121 14.46 -1.09 3.16
CA LEU A 121 13.08 -1.21 3.63
C LEU A 121 12.81 -0.45 4.93
N LEU A 122 13.83 -0.03 5.68
CA LEU A 122 13.66 0.42 7.08
C LEU A 122 14.46 1.68 7.45
N SER A 123 15.50 2.00 6.67
CA SER A 123 16.43 3.11 6.92
C SER A 123 15.82 4.45 6.53
N LEU A 124 16.06 5.46 7.37
CA LEU A 124 15.76 6.87 7.06
C LEU A 124 16.89 7.56 6.28
N SER A 125 18.06 6.90 6.15
CA SER A 125 19.18 7.41 5.37
C SER A 125 19.16 6.83 3.97
N ASP A 126 18.99 7.71 2.99
CA ASP A 126 18.97 7.37 1.58
C ASP A 126 20.32 6.78 1.07
N ASP A 127 21.47 7.32 1.48
CA ASP A 127 22.78 6.73 1.13
C ASP A 127 22.89 5.26 1.54
N ILE A 128 22.26 4.89 2.67
CA ILE A 128 22.13 3.49 3.12
C ILE A 128 21.15 2.72 2.23
N CYS A 129 19.99 3.29 1.87
CA CYS A 129 19.02 2.66 0.97
C CYS A 129 19.60 2.38 -0.43
N LYS A 130 20.31 3.33 -1.04
CA LYS A 130 21.05 3.15 -2.31
C LYS A 130 22.10 2.07 -2.21
N ALA A 131 22.92 2.08 -1.16
CA ALA A 131 23.97 1.07 -0.95
C ALA A 131 23.37 -0.33 -0.75
N SER A 132 22.22 -0.40 -0.08
CA SER A 132 21.45 -1.63 0.13
C SER A 132 20.87 -2.19 -1.18
N ALA A 133 20.26 -1.35 -2.02
CA ALA A 133 19.76 -1.73 -3.34
C ALA A 133 20.88 -2.14 -4.32
N GLU A 134 22.04 -1.45 -4.30
CA GLU A 134 23.21 -1.83 -5.10
C GLU A 134 23.86 -3.14 -4.60
N ALA A 135 23.88 -3.37 -3.28
CA ALA A 135 24.36 -4.63 -2.70
C ALA A 135 23.47 -5.81 -3.13
N GLU A 136 22.15 -5.66 -3.03
CA GLU A 136 21.16 -6.63 -3.52
C GLU A 136 21.41 -6.97 -5.00
N ARG A 137 21.45 -5.96 -5.87
CA ARG A 137 21.69 -6.12 -7.31
C ARG A 137 22.96 -6.93 -7.63
N ARG A 138 24.04 -6.73 -6.87
CA ARG A 138 25.29 -7.50 -7.02
C ARG A 138 25.16 -8.93 -6.54
N ILE A 139 24.53 -9.14 -5.39
CA ILE A 139 24.33 -10.45 -4.78
C ILE A 139 23.43 -11.30 -5.69
N ASP A 140 22.32 -10.75 -6.19
CA ASP A 140 21.39 -11.45 -7.08
C ASP A 140 22.03 -11.84 -8.42
N ALA A 141 22.81 -10.94 -9.02
CA ALA A 141 23.57 -11.23 -10.25
C ALA A 141 24.59 -12.36 -10.03
N HIS A 142 25.24 -12.41 -8.86
CA HIS A 142 26.13 -13.50 -8.48
C HIS A 142 25.38 -14.81 -8.22
N VAL A 143 24.27 -14.79 -7.49
CA VAL A 143 23.42 -15.97 -7.23
C VAL A 143 22.88 -16.57 -8.53
N LEU A 144 22.42 -15.73 -9.47
CA LEU A 144 21.99 -16.16 -10.81
C LEU A 144 23.13 -16.79 -11.61
N THR A 145 24.37 -16.31 -11.42
CA THR A 145 25.56 -16.91 -12.04
C THR A 145 25.89 -18.27 -11.41
N CYS A 146 25.83 -18.40 -10.08
CA CYS A 146 26.02 -19.68 -9.38
C CYS A 146 24.97 -20.73 -9.79
N ARG A 147 23.71 -20.35 -9.97
CA ARG A 147 22.64 -21.24 -10.46
C ARG A 147 22.87 -21.77 -11.89
N LYS A 148 23.81 -21.19 -12.65
CA LYS A 148 24.19 -21.61 -14.00
C LYS A 148 25.52 -22.39 -14.06
N ARG A 149 26.12 -22.75 -12.90
CA ARG A 149 27.38 -23.52 -12.79
C ARG A 149 27.20 -25.00 -13.15
N GLU A 150 27.41 -25.33 -14.43
CA GLU A 150 27.33 -26.71 -14.95
C GLU A 150 28.37 -27.66 -14.31
N ASP A 151 29.55 -27.14 -13.97
CA ASP A 151 30.61 -27.85 -13.26
C ASP A 151 30.21 -28.25 -11.83
N VAL A 152 29.57 -27.35 -11.08
CA VAL A 152 29.00 -27.65 -9.75
C VAL A 152 27.85 -28.65 -9.88
N TYR A 153 26.93 -28.43 -10.82
CA TYR A 153 25.80 -29.33 -11.08
C TYR A 153 26.26 -30.76 -11.39
N ARG A 154 27.31 -30.93 -12.23
CA ARG A 154 27.90 -32.23 -12.54
C ARG A 154 28.40 -32.97 -11.29
N VAL A 155 29.06 -32.27 -10.37
CA VAL A 155 29.56 -32.84 -9.12
C VAL A 155 28.41 -33.23 -8.17
N VAL A 156 27.39 -32.38 -8.05
CA VAL A 156 26.18 -32.68 -7.26
C VAL A 156 25.42 -33.89 -7.84
N ARG A 157 25.24 -33.96 -9.16
CA ARG A 157 24.64 -35.11 -9.86
C ARG A 157 25.43 -36.40 -9.64
N ALA A 158 26.77 -36.35 -9.67
CA ALA A 158 27.60 -37.51 -9.39
C ALA A 158 27.42 -38.04 -7.95
N PHE A 159 27.25 -37.16 -6.97
CA PHE A 159 26.89 -37.56 -5.61
C PHE A 159 25.50 -38.23 -5.55
N VAL A 160 24.49 -37.66 -6.22
CA VAL A 160 23.15 -38.28 -6.33
C VAL A 160 23.21 -39.66 -6.97
N SER A 161 24.02 -39.86 -8.00
CA SER A 161 24.21 -41.15 -8.68
C SER A 161 24.85 -42.23 -7.81
N LYS A 162 25.61 -41.88 -6.75
CA LYS A 162 26.10 -42.86 -5.77
C LYS A 162 25.01 -43.36 -4.83
N GLY A 163 24.00 -42.55 -4.53
CA GLY A 163 22.91 -42.90 -3.61
C GLY A 163 23.33 -43.01 -2.13
N GLU A 164 24.50 -42.47 -1.75
CA GLU A 164 25.07 -42.51 -0.40
C GLU A 164 24.44 -41.44 0.51
N TRP A 165 23.19 -41.66 0.94
CA TRP A 165 22.42 -40.73 1.77
C TRP A 165 22.75 -40.85 3.26
N ILE A 166 23.05 -39.73 3.93
CA ILE A 166 23.24 -39.70 5.39
C ILE A 166 21.91 -39.80 6.15
N ASN A 167 20.88 -39.09 5.69
CA ASN A 167 19.52 -39.14 6.24
C ASN A 167 18.50 -38.63 5.20
N ALA A 168 17.20 -38.73 5.53
CA ALA A 168 16.10 -38.33 4.65
C ALA A 168 16.10 -36.83 4.31
N GLU A 169 16.42 -35.96 5.27
CA GLU A 169 16.44 -34.51 5.08
C GLU A 169 17.60 -34.09 4.15
N ALA A 170 18.78 -34.68 4.30
CA ALA A 170 19.93 -34.48 3.42
C ALA A 170 19.65 -34.97 1.99
N LYS A 171 18.92 -36.08 1.84
CA LYS A 171 18.41 -36.54 0.55
C LYS A 171 17.45 -35.52 -0.07
N ARG A 172 16.47 -35.02 0.70
CA ARG A 172 15.53 -33.98 0.25
C ARG A 172 16.27 -32.71 -0.18
N TYR A 173 17.19 -32.20 0.64
CA TYR A 173 18.02 -31.03 0.33
C TYR A 173 18.75 -31.18 -1.01
N THR A 174 19.43 -32.32 -1.18
CA THR A 174 20.18 -32.62 -2.40
C THR A 174 19.27 -32.69 -3.64
N LEU A 175 18.09 -33.31 -3.52
CA LEU A 175 17.13 -33.40 -4.62
C LEU A 175 16.51 -32.04 -4.96
N CYS A 176 16.20 -31.20 -3.97
CA CYS A 176 15.78 -29.81 -4.20
C CYS A 176 16.87 -29.00 -4.92
N LEU A 177 18.13 -29.13 -4.51
CA LEU A 177 19.26 -28.46 -5.15
C LEU A 177 19.45 -28.91 -6.61
N VAL A 178 19.29 -30.20 -6.90
CA VAL A 178 19.29 -30.72 -8.28
C VAL A 178 18.11 -30.16 -9.09
N LYS A 179 16.91 -30.14 -8.50
CA LYS A 179 15.70 -29.59 -9.15
C LYS A 179 15.84 -28.10 -9.48
N ASP A 180 16.50 -27.31 -8.62
CA ASP A 180 16.84 -25.91 -8.90
C ASP A 180 17.74 -25.80 -10.15
N PHE A 181 18.82 -26.58 -10.23
CA PHE A 181 19.73 -26.57 -11.38
C PHE A 181 19.04 -27.02 -12.69
N GLU A 182 18.15 -28.02 -12.60
CA GLU A 182 17.41 -28.54 -13.76
C GLU A 182 16.34 -27.57 -14.25
N ARG A 183 15.63 -26.88 -13.35
CA ARG A 183 14.72 -25.77 -13.71
C ARG A 183 15.46 -24.53 -14.21
N ASN A 184 16.77 -24.42 -13.96
CA ASN A 184 17.66 -23.44 -14.61
C ASN A 184 18.29 -23.98 -15.93
N GLY A 185 17.88 -25.16 -16.39
CA GLY A 185 18.23 -25.73 -17.70
C GLY A 185 19.61 -26.39 -17.78
N LEU A 186 20.22 -26.78 -16.66
CA LEU A 186 21.55 -27.42 -16.67
C LEU A 186 21.53 -28.90 -17.10
N ASN A 187 20.36 -29.54 -17.14
CA ASN A 187 20.14 -30.82 -17.83
C ASN A 187 19.93 -30.66 -19.35
N LEU A 188 19.78 -29.44 -19.86
CA LEU A 188 19.54 -29.16 -21.28
C LEU A 188 20.85 -28.96 -22.05
N THR A 189 20.80 -29.24 -23.36
CA THR A 189 21.84 -28.83 -24.33
C THR A 189 21.93 -27.31 -24.43
N SER A 190 23.09 -26.76 -24.83
CA SER A 190 23.29 -25.29 -24.94
C SER A 190 22.18 -24.62 -25.76
N THR A 191 21.84 -25.17 -26.93
CA THR A 191 20.79 -24.63 -27.81
C THR A 191 19.43 -24.54 -27.12
N LYS A 192 19.00 -25.60 -26.41
CA LYS A 192 17.75 -25.59 -25.64
C LYS A 192 17.81 -24.63 -24.43
N ARG A 193 18.98 -24.48 -23.82
CA ARG A 193 19.21 -23.55 -22.70
C ARG A 193 19.16 -22.09 -23.15
N GLU A 194 19.67 -21.78 -24.34
CA GLU A 194 19.56 -20.47 -24.99
C GLU A 194 18.10 -20.15 -25.38
N GLU A 195 17.39 -21.12 -25.96
CA GLU A 195 15.96 -21.00 -26.29
C GLU A 195 15.10 -20.76 -25.04
N MET A 196 15.33 -21.54 -23.98
CA MET A 196 14.69 -21.38 -22.66
C MET A 196 14.93 -20.00 -22.05
N GLN A 197 16.14 -19.43 -22.19
CA GLN A 197 16.43 -18.06 -21.76
C GLN A 197 15.70 -17.00 -22.59
N ARG A 198 15.62 -17.17 -23.92
CA ARG A 198 14.85 -16.26 -24.79
C ARG A 198 13.36 -16.28 -24.46
N LEU A 199 12.77 -17.46 -24.31
CA LEU A 199 11.36 -17.61 -23.92
C LEU A 199 11.10 -16.95 -22.57
N ARG A 200 12.00 -17.10 -21.59
CA ARG A 200 11.85 -16.46 -20.28
C ARG A 200 11.82 -14.94 -20.39
N THR A 201 12.75 -14.33 -21.15
CA THR A 201 12.73 -12.87 -21.37
C THR A 201 11.43 -12.42 -22.05
N GLN A 202 10.96 -13.14 -23.07
CA GLN A 202 9.69 -12.81 -23.74
C GLN A 202 8.46 -12.96 -22.81
N ILE A 203 8.46 -13.96 -21.92
CA ILE A 203 7.43 -14.12 -20.87
C ILE A 203 7.48 -12.93 -19.90
N ASP A 204 8.66 -12.58 -19.40
CA ASP A 204 8.85 -11.46 -18.47
C ASP A 204 8.41 -10.12 -19.10
N ASP A 205 8.72 -9.91 -20.39
CA ASP A 205 8.34 -8.71 -21.17
C ASP A 205 6.81 -8.62 -21.38
N LEU A 206 6.14 -9.70 -21.80
CA LEU A 206 4.68 -9.72 -22.00
C LEU A 206 3.92 -9.60 -20.66
N SER A 207 4.41 -10.25 -19.61
CA SER A 207 3.86 -10.08 -18.25
C SER A 207 3.95 -8.63 -17.78
N PHE A 208 5.07 -7.95 -18.04
CA PHE A 208 5.20 -6.53 -17.74
C PHE A 208 4.26 -5.67 -18.59
N GLN A 209 4.16 -5.93 -19.90
CA GLN A 209 3.28 -5.20 -20.82
C GLN A 209 1.81 -5.26 -20.39
N TYR A 210 1.30 -6.44 -20.03
CA TYR A 210 -0.08 -6.62 -19.57
C TYR A 210 -0.39 -5.78 -18.32
N ILE A 211 0.52 -5.76 -17.35
CA ILE A 211 0.40 -4.99 -16.11
C ILE A 211 0.53 -3.48 -16.39
N GLN A 212 1.43 -3.08 -17.29
CA GLN A 212 1.55 -1.70 -17.73
C GLN A 212 0.26 -1.21 -18.39
N ASN A 213 -0.35 -1.99 -19.29
CA ASN A 213 -1.61 -1.64 -19.94
C ASN A 213 -2.74 -1.37 -18.93
N LEU A 214 -2.82 -2.15 -17.84
CA LEU A 214 -3.79 -1.90 -16.76
C LEU A 214 -3.49 -0.61 -15.99
N ASN A 215 -2.23 -0.37 -15.64
CA ASN A 215 -1.80 0.83 -14.92
C ASN A 215 -2.03 2.12 -15.75
N ASP A 216 -1.74 2.07 -17.05
CA ASP A 216 -1.86 3.18 -17.99
C ASP A 216 -3.32 3.47 -18.41
N ASP A 217 -4.27 2.55 -18.15
CA ASP A 217 -5.69 2.78 -18.42
C ASP A 217 -6.29 3.88 -17.53
N ASN A 218 -6.64 5.01 -18.15
CA ASN A 218 -7.26 6.14 -17.48
C ASN A 218 -8.73 6.32 -17.88
N SER A 219 -9.40 5.22 -18.25
CA SER A 219 -10.80 5.19 -18.66
C SER A 219 -11.74 5.67 -17.56
N PHE A 220 -12.78 6.41 -17.94
CA PHE A 220 -13.81 6.91 -17.03
C PHE A 220 -15.18 7.03 -17.71
N LEU A 221 -16.24 6.92 -16.92
CA LEU A 221 -17.61 7.25 -17.32
C LEU A 221 -18.09 8.53 -16.61
N SER A 222 -19.09 9.21 -17.18
CA SER A 222 -19.59 10.49 -16.68
C SER A 222 -21.08 10.45 -16.32
N PHE A 223 -21.42 10.69 -15.05
CA PHE A 223 -22.76 10.55 -14.49
C PHE A 223 -23.25 11.82 -13.78
N SER A 224 -24.55 12.10 -13.83
CA SER A 224 -25.18 13.12 -13.00
C SER A 224 -25.30 12.65 -11.54
N GLU A 225 -25.54 13.58 -10.62
CA GLU A 225 -25.81 13.27 -9.21
C GLU A 225 -26.99 12.29 -9.04
N THR A 226 -28.03 12.45 -9.86
CA THR A 226 -29.20 11.55 -9.90
C THR A 226 -28.87 10.16 -10.43
N GLU A 227 -27.90 10.01 -11.33
CA GLU A 227 -27.41 8.72 -11.82
C GLU A 227 -26.51 8.03 -10.78
N LEU A 228 -25.92 8.77 -9.85
CA LEU A 228 -25.08 8.27 -8.75
C LEU A 228 -25.82 8.15 -7.39
N ALA A 229 -27.16 8.20 -7.40
CA ALA A 229 -27.95 8.17 -6.17
C ALA A 229 -27.64 6.93 -5.32
N GLY A 230 -27.36 7.15 -4.02
CA GLY A 230 -26.98 6.10 -3.06
C GLY A 230 -25.55 6.23 -2.55
N LEU A 231 -24.65 6.84 -3.34
CA LEU A 231 -23.27 7.09 -2.90
C LEU A 231 -23.23 8.12 -1.75
N PRO A 232 -22.28 8.00 -0.80
CA PRO A 232 -22.09 8.99 0.25
C PRO A 232 -21.78 10.39 -0.33
N PRO A 233 -22.32 11.49 0.23
CA PRO A 233 -22.01 12.85 -0.23
C PRO A 233 -20.52 13.17 -0.20
N GLU A 234 -19.77 12.64 0.78
CA GLU A 234 -18.31 12.81 0.85
C GLU A 234 -17.59 12.13 -0.33
N PHE A 235 -18.03 10.93 -0.73
CA PHE A 235 -17.53 10.27 -1.93
C PHE A 235 -17.86 11.06 -3.20
N LEU A 236 -19.04 11.67 -3.31
CA LEU A 236 -19.35 12.54 -4.45
C LEU A 236 -18.46 13.79 -4.53
N LYS A 237 -17.86 14.24 -3.42
CA LYS A 237 -16.86 15.33 -3.38
C LYS A 237 -15.44 14.87 -3.79
N THR A 238 -15.15 13.56 -3.79
CA THR A 238 -13.88 13.01 -4.28
C THR A 238 -13.86 12.94 -5.81
N LEU A 239 -15.02 12.79 -6.44
CA LEU A 239 -15.13 12.68 -7.90
C LEU A 239 -14.86 14.01 -8.63
N ASN A 240 -13.90 14.00 -9.55
CA ASN A 240 -13.66 15.10 -10.49
C ASN A 240 -14.87 15.32 -11.42
N LYS A 241 -15.10 16.55 -11.89
CA LYS A 241 -16.18 16.84 -12.86
C LYS A 241 -15.66 16.89 -14.30
N ALA A 242 -16.48 16.44 -15.24
CA ALA A 242 -16.28 16.60 -16.67
C ALA A 242 -16.74 17.99 -17.14
N GLY A 243 -16.35 18.40 -18.35
CA GLY A 243 -16.68 19.72 -18.90
C GLY A 243 -18.18 19.99 -19.10
N ASN A 244 -19.03 18.96 -19.02
CA ASN A 244 -20.49 19.04 -19.02
C ASN A 244 -21.13 19.08 -17.61
N GLY A 245 -20.31 19.21 -16.56
CA GLY A 245 -20.77 19.27 -15.16
C GLY A 245 -21.09 17.93 -14.49
N LYS A 246 -21.06 16.81 -15.22
CA LYS A 246 -21.23 15.45 -14.66
C LYS A 246 -19.99 15.02 -13.87
N PHE A 247 -20.16 14.15 -12.89
CA PHE A 247 -19.07 13.51 -12.14
C PHE A 247 -18.39 12.43 -12.99
N LYS A 248 -17.06 12.40 -12.99
CA LYS A 248 -16.24 11.35 -13.59
C LYS A 248 -16.02 10.23 -12.58
N VAL A 249 -16.43 9.02 -12.94
CA VAL A 249 -16.10 7.79 -12.23
C VAL A 249 -15.04 7.07 -13.07
N SER A 250 -13.80 6.99 -12.59
CA SER A 250 -12.75 6.23 -13.28
C SER A 250 -12.94 4.72 -13.09
N LEU A 251 -12.38 3.91 -13.99
CA LEU A 251 -12.45 2.45 -13.94
C LEU A 251 -11.37 1.81 -13.03
N ARG A 252 -10.92 2.56 -12.01
CA ARG A 252 -10.01 2.07 -10.95
C ARG A 252 -10.83 1.47 -9.80
N ASN A 253 -10.31 0.48 -9.08
CA ASN A 253 -11.16 -0.39 -8.24
C ASN A 253 -11.91 0.35 -7.12
N HIS A 254 -11.26 1.27 -6.41
CA HIS A 254 -11.89 2.04 -5.34
C HIS A 254 -13.19 2.75 -5.79
N HIS A 255 -13.19 3.36 -6.99
CA HIS A 255 -14.38 3.96 -7.56
C HIS A 255 -15.42 2.94 -8.04
N VAL A 256 -14.97 1.86 -8.68
CA VAL A 256 -15.84 0.80 -9.22
C VAL A 256 -16.55 0.05 -8.08
N ALA A 257 -15.82 -0.36 -7.05
CA ALA A 257 -16.34 -1.02 -5.85
C ALA A 257 -17.37 -0.14 -5.15
N ALA A 258 -17.07 1.13 -4.91
CA ALA A 258 -18.03 2.07 -4.29
C ALA A 258 -19.34 2.18 -5.09
N VAL A 259 -19.29 2.24 -6.43
CA VAL A 259 -20.50 2.24 -7.28
C VAL A 259 -21.25 0.91 -7.20
N LEU A 260 -20.55 -0.21 -7.33
CA LEU A 260 -21.18 -1.54 -7.36
C LEU A 260 -21.72 -1.97 -5.99
N GLU A 261 -21.18 -1.47 -4.88
CA GLU A 261 -21.68 -1.74 -3.53
C GLU A 261 -22.82 -0.79 -3.08
N LEU A 262 -22.78 0.49 -3.47
CA LEU A 262 -23.62 1.53 -2.83
C LEU A 262 -24.58 2.27 -3.77
N CYS A 263 -24.38 2.20 -5.10
CA CYS A 263 -25.24 2.92 -6.04
C CYS A 263 -26.61 2.23 -6.21
N LYS A 264 -27.68 2.96 -5.90
CA LYS A 264 -29.07 2.49 -5.98
C LYS A 264 -29.61 2.41 -7.42
N VAL A 265 -28.89 2.97 -8.39
CA VAL A 265 -29.32 3.05 -9.80
C VAL A 265 -28.75 1.84 -10.56
N GLY A 266 -29.56 0.79 -10.74
CA GLY A 266 -29.14 -0.43 -11.43
C GLY A 266 -28.56 -0.22 -12.83
N LYS A 267 -29.07 0.75 -13.60
CA LYS A 267 -28.49 1.13 -14.90
C LYS A 267 -27.05 1.66 -14.77
N THR A 268 -26.74 2.42 -13.73
CA THR A 268 -25.38 2.94 -13.47
C THR A 268 -24.45 1.82 -13.05
N ARG A 269 -24.90 0.89 -12.18
CA ARG A 269 -24.15 -0.32 -11.83
C ARG A 269 -23.81 -1.15 -13.07
N ASN A 270 -24.79 -1.41 -13.93
CA ASN A 270 -24.60 -2.13 -15.20
C ASN A 270 -23.59 -1.42 -16.12
N MET A 271 -23.74 -0.11 -16.34
CA MET A 271 -22.81 0.66 -17.18
C MET A 271 -21.37 0.62 -16.67
N ILE A 272 -21.15 0.75 -15.35
CA ILE A 272 -19.83 0.64 -14.74
C ILE A 272 -19.29 -0.79 -14.83
N ALA A 273 -20.09 -1.82 -14.53
CA ALA A 273 -19.67 -3.21 -14.60
C ALA A 273 -19.29 -3.63 -16.03
N VAL A 274 -20.04 -3.19 -17.06
CA VAL A 274 -19.72 -3.43 -18.47
C VAL A 274 -18.45 -2.70 -18.90
N ALA A 275 -18.28 -1.43 -18.51
CA ALA A 275 -17.07 -0.67 -18.86
C ALA A 275 -15.82 -1.23 -18.17
N TYR A 276 -15.89 -1.51 -16.87
CA TYR A 276 -14.81 -2.14 -16.11
C TYR A 276 -14.51 -3.56 -16.62
N GLY A 277 -15.54 -4.34 -16.99
CA GLY A 277 -15.36 -5.65 -17.64
C GLY A 277 -14.79 -5.60 -19.06
N LYS A 278 -14.70 -4.42 -19.69
CA LYS A 278 -14.03 -4.16 -20.98
C LYS A 278 -12.65 -3.55 -20.84
N ARG A 279 -12.22 -3.19 -19.62
CA ARG A 279 -10.92 -2.56 -19.35
C ARG A 279 -9.78 -3.39 -19.95
N CYS A 280 -9.00 -2.75 -20.80
CA CYS A 280 -7.89 -3.35 -21.56
C CYS A 280 -8.25 -4.56 -22.45
N GLY A 281 -9.52 -4.83 -22.75
CA GLY A 281 -9.96 -6.02 -23.50
C GLY A 281 -9.21 -6.23 -24.81
N ASP A 282 -9.20 -5.22 -25.68
CA ASP A 282 -8.63 -5.31 -27.03
C ASP A 282 -7.09 -5.41 -27.06
N VAL A 283 -6.41 -5.06 -25.95
CA VAL A 283 -4.94 -5.05 -25.86
C VAL A 283 -4.37 -6.17 -24.99
N ASN A 284 -5.04 -6.56 -23.91
CA ASN A 284 -4.54 -7.55 -22.96
C ASN A 284 -4.95 -8.99 -23.30
N LEU A 285 -6.02 -9.21 -24.05
CA LEU A 285 -6.37 -10.58 -24.47
C LEU A 285 -5.33 -11.19 -25.41
N PRO A 286 -4.87 -10.52 -26.49
CA PRO A 286 -3.81 -11.06 -27.35
C PRO A 286 -2.50 -11.27 -26.58
N VAL A 287 -2.13 -10.34 -25.70
CA VAL A 287 -0.93 -10.44 -24.84
C VAL A 287 -1.01 -11.67 -23.93
N LEU A 288 -2.18 -11.96 -23.34
CA LEU A 288 -2.39 -13.14 -22.50
C LEU A 288 -2.35 -14.45 -23.32
N GLU A 289 -2.93 -14.46 -24.52
CA GLU A 289 -2.89 -15.62 -25.43
C GLU A 289 -1.46 -15.97 -25.85
N ASP A 290 -0.67 -14.97 -26.26
CA ASP A 290 0.75 -15.15 -26.60
C ASP A 290 1.57 -15.59 -25.38
N LEU A 291 1.36 -14.96 -24.21
CA LEU A 291 2.03 -15.29 -22.95
C LEU A 291 1.79 -16.76 -22.54
N VAL A 292 0.54 -17.23 -22.62
CA VAL A 292 0.17 -18.62 -22.33
C VAL A 292 0.86 -19.59 -23.32
N GLN A 293 0.90 -19.26 -24.61
CA GLN A 293 1.62 -20.08 -25.60
C GLN A 293 3.14 -20.14 -25.33
N LEU A 294 3.77 -19.03 -24.97
CA LEU A 294 5.20 -19.01 -24.62
C LEU A 294 5.48 -19.81 -23.35
N ARG A 295 4.60 -19.74 -22.35
CA ARG A 295 4.65 -20.54 -21.13
C ARG A 295 4.58 -22.04 -21.40
N HIS A 296 3.67 -22.49 -22.26
CA HIS A 296 3.60 -23.89 -22.69
C HIS A 296 4.88 -24.34 -23.40
N LYS A 297 5.44 -23.51 -24.31
CA LYS A 297 6.73 -23.78 -24.97
C LYS A 297 7.87 -23.90 -23.94
N PHE A 298 7.95 -22.97 -22.98
CA PHE A 298 8.95 -22.94 -21.93
C PHE A 298 8.92 -24.21 -21.05
N ALA A 299 7.72 -24.63 -20.62
CA ALA A 299 7.53 -25.83 -19.83
C ALA A 299 7.92 -27.11 -20.59
N ARG A 300 7.58 -27.20 -21.89
CA ARG A 300 7.95 -28.31 -22.76
C ARG A 300 9.45 -28.46 -23.00
N ILE A 301 10.20 -27.35 -23.07
CA ILE A 301 11.66 -27.42 -23.15
C ILE A 301 12.26 -28.04 -21.89
N LEU A 302 11.67 -27.78 -20.71
CA LEU A 302 12.05 -28.35 -19.42
C LEU A 302 11.52 -29.78 -19.19
N GLY A 303 10.72 -30.34 -20.10
CA GLY A 303 10.20 -31.71 -20.04
C GLY A 303 8.83 -31.89 -19.38
N TYR A 304 8.10 -30.80 -19.12
CA TYR A 304 6.73 -30.83 -18.61
C TYR A 304 5.72 -30.81 -19.78
N SER A 305 4.52 -31.38 -19.59
CA SER A 305 3.50 -31.48 -20.66
C SER A 305 2.92 -30.12 -21.07
N ASN A 306 2.64 -29.30 -20.04
CA ASN A 306 2.04 -27.98 -20.09
C ASN A 306 2.64 -27.08 -19.00
N PHE A 307 2.26 -25.80 -18.95
CA PHE A 307 2.77 -24.88 -17.92
C PHE A 307 2.26 -25.18 -16.50
N ALA A 308 1.03 -25.67 -16.36
CA ALA A 308 0.46 -26.00 -15.06
C ALA A 308 1.24 -27.11 -14.34
N ASP A 309 1.66 -28.17 -15.06
CA ASP A 309 2.55 -29.20 -14.54
C ASP A 309 3.85 -28.58 -14.01
N TYR A 310 4.47 -27.65 -14.75
CA TYR A 310 5.69 -26.95 -14.33
C TYR A 310 5.49 -26.07 -13.08
N ALA A 311 4.32 -25.43 -12.95
CA ALA A 311 4.01 -24.51 -11.85
C ALA A 311 3.60 -25.23 -10.54
N VAL A 312 2.88 -26.34 -10.64
CA VAL A 312 2.32 -27.08 -9.49
C VAL A 312 3.29 -28.15 -8.95
N ASP A 313 4.29 -28.58 -9.72
CA ASP A 313 5.32 -29.56 -9.32
C ASP A 313 6.25 -29.13 -8.15
N LEU A 314 6.21 -27.86 -7.73
CA LEU A 314 6.89 -27.36 -6.51
C LEU A 314 5.93 -27.07 -5.34
N ARG A 315 4.66 -27.46 -5.48
CA ARG A 315 3.57 -27.17 -4.54
C ARG A 315 3.05 -28.45 -3.90
N MET A 316 2.30 -28.35 -2.80
CA MET A 316 1.67 -29.45 -2.10
C MET A 316 0.70 -30.23 -2.99
N ALA A 317 -0.03 -29.56 -3.90
CA ALA A 317 -0.97 -30.22 -4.81
C ALA A 317 -0.31 -31.17 -5.84
N LYS A 318 0.99 -30.98 -6.14
CA LYS A 318 1.86 -31.72 -7.09
C LYS A 318 1.41 -31.79 -8.56
N THR A 319 0.11 -31.82 -8.87
CA THR A 319 -0.42 -31.97 -10.25
C THR A 319 -1.65 -31.09 -10.50
N PRO A 320 -1.85 -30.58 -11.74
CA PRO A 320 -3.04 -29.79 -12.09
C PRO A 320 -4.34 -30.58 -11.90
N SER A 321 -4.34 -31.90 -12.17
CA SER A 321 -5.50 -32.76 -11.97
C SER A 321 -6.02 -32.74 -10.52
N LYS A 322 -5.12 -32.67 -9.53
CA LYS A 322 -5.51 -32.54 -8.12
C LYS A 322 -6.03 -31.15 -7.76
N VAL A 323 -5.57 -30.10 -8.44
CA VAL A 323 -6.15 -28.76 -8.31
C VAL A 323 -7.57 -28.71 -8.90
N PHE A 324 -7.79 -29.33 -10.06
CA PHE A 324 -9.13 -29.44 -10.66
C PHE A 324 -10.12 -30.19 -9.79
N GLU A 325 -9.76 -31.40 -9.33
CA GLU A 325 -10.56 -32.21 -8.41
C GLU A 325 -10.97 -31.40 -7.17
N PHE A 326 -10.01 -30.73 -6.52
CA PHE A 326 -10.24 -29.87 -5.36
C PHE A 326 -11.20 -28.70 -5.64
N LEU A 327 -11.02 -27.97 -6.74
CA LEU A 327 -11.86 -26.81 -7.10
C LEU A 327 -13.29 -27.22 -7.49
N GLU A 328 -13.44 -28.33 -8.22
CA GLU A 328 -14.76 -28.84 -8.62
C GLU A 328 -15.53 -29.47 -7.44
N ASP A 329 -14.85 -30.19 -6.52
CA ASP A 329 -15.46 -30.75 -5.31
C ASP A 329 -15.97 -29.65 -4.36
N ILE A 330 -15.21 -28.57 -4.16
CA ILE A 330 -15.66 -27.43 -3.35
C ILE A 330 -16.81 -26.70 -4.05
N SER A 331 -16.71 -26.44 -5.35
CA SER A 331 -17.77 -25.75 -6.10
C SER A 331 -19.08 -26.52 -6.10
N SER A 332 -19.02 -27.85 -6.30
CA SER A 332 -20.21 -28.70 -6.23
C SER A 332 -20.83 -28.69 -4.84
N SER A 333 -20.03 -28.92 -3.79
CA SER A 333 -20.46 -28.91 -2.38
C SER A 333 -21.14 -27.61 -1.93
N LEU A 334 -20.72 -26.46 -2.46
CA LEU A 334 -21.30 -25.15 -2.13
C LEU A 334 -22.51 -24.75 -2.98
N THR A 335 -22.92 -25.56 -3.97
CA THR A 335 -23.97 -25.20 -4.94
C THR A 335 -25.32 -24.93 -4.29
N ASP A 336 -25.73 -25.75 -3.32
CA ASP A 336 -27.00 -25.57 -2.60
C ASP A 336 -27.03 -24.31 -1.73
N LEU A 337 -25.89 -23.94 -1.13
CA LEU A 337 -25.77 -22.76 -0.27
C LEU A 337 -25.78 -21.49 -1.12
N ALA A 338 -24.90 -21.42 -2.12
CA ALA A 338 -24.82 -20.30 -3.04
C ALA A 338 -26.12 -20.09 -3.84
N SER A 339 -26.88 -21.15 -4.14
CA SER A 339 -28.21 -21.03 -4.77
C SER A 339 -29.22 -20.34 -3.86
N LYS A 340 -29.20 -20.63 -2.55
CA LYS A 340 -30.07 -19.98 -1.54
C LYS A 340 -29.66 -18.52 -1.34
N GLU A 341 -28.36 -18.25 -1.24
CA GLU A 341 -27.81 -16.90 -1.19
C GLU A 341 -28.26 -16.08 -2.42
N LEU A 342 -28.07 -16.61 -3.63
CA LEU A 342 -28.43 -15.92 -4.87
C LEU A 342 -29.94 -15.71 -5.00
N GLN A 343 -30.76 -16.67 -4.58
CA GLN A 343 -32.21 -16.51 -4.59
C GLN A 343 -32.66 -15.39 -3.64
N MET A 344 -32.04 -15.26 -2.47
CA MET A 344 -32.31 -14.16 -1.55
C MET A 344 -31.97 -12.80 -2.17
N LEU A 345 -30.84 -12.67 -2.87
CA LEU A 345 -30.47 -11.44 -3.59
C LEU A 345 -31.45 -11.13 -4.74
N LYS A 346 -31.89 -12.14 -5.49
CA LYS A 346 -32.92 -12.02 -6.55
C LYS A 346 -34.25 -11.51 -6.00
N ASP A 347 -34.69 -12.03 -4.85
CA ASP A 347 -35.96 -11.61 -4.23
C ASP A 347 -35.88 -10.18 -3.64
N LEU A 348 -34.71 -9.76 -3.17
CA LEU A 348 -34.44 -8.38 -2.77
C LEU A 348 -34.47 -7.41 -3.96
N LYS A 349 -33.85 -7.78 -5.10
CA LYS A 349 -33.96 -7.01 -6.34
C LYS A 349 -35.42 -6.86 -6.75
N ARG A 350 -36.17 -7.95 -6.76
CA ARG A 350 -37.61 -7.95 -7.11
C ARG A 350 -38.43 -7.00 -6.25
N LYS A 351 -38.13 -6.89 -4.96
CA LYS A 351 -38.81 -6.01 -4.02
C LYS A 351 -38.48 -4.52 -4.21
N GLU A 352 -37.29 -4.19 -4.71
CA GLU A 352 -36.79 -2.81 -4.84
C GLU A 352 -36.96 -2.23 -6.25
N GLU A 353 -36.64 -3.02 -7.27
CA GLU A 353 -36.57 -2.65 -8.70
C GLU A 353 -37.65 -3.33 -9.56
N GLY A 354 -38.44 -4.26 -9.02
CA GLY A 354 -39.45 -5.03 -9.76
C GLY A 354 -38.86 -6.24 -10.49
N ASP A 355 -39.60 -6.83 -11.44
CA ASP A 355 -39.21 -8.07 -12.15
C ASP A 355 -38.08 -7.90 -13.20
N LEU A 356 -37.16 -6.96 -12.97
CA LEU A 356 -35.94 -6.84 -13.76
C LEU A 356 -34.99 -8.03 -13.49
N PRO A 357 -34.32 -8.58 -14.52
CA PRO A 357 -33.41 -9.70 -14.35
C PRO A 357 -32.24 -9.32 -13.43
N PHE A 358 -31.80 -10.27 -12.61
CA PHE A 358 -30.63 -10.11 -11.75
C PHE A 358 -29.36 -10.42 -12.55
N GLY A 359 -28.43 -9.47 -12.61
CA GLY A 359 -27.13 -9.61 -13.26
C GLY A 359 -25.97 -9.63 -12.27
N ILE A 360 -24.74 -9.79 -12.76
CA ILE A 360 -23.54 -9.81 -11.90
C ILE A 360 -23.23 -8.44 -11.29
N GLU A 361 -23.66 -7.36 -11.96
CA GLU A 361 -23.57 -5.97 -11.50
C GLU A 361 -24.42 -5.67 -10.25
N ASP A 362 -25.37 -6.55 -9.92
CA ASP A 362 -26.24 -6.44 -8.76
C ASP A 362 -25.65 -7.14 -7.52
N LEU A 363 -24.68 -8.03 -7.71
CA LEU A 363 -24.19 -8.94 -6.67
C LEU A 363 -23.67 -8.17 -5.45
N LEU A 364 -22.72 -7.25 -5.66
CA LEU A 364 -22.10 -6.47 -4.58
C LEU A 364 -23.12 -5.57 -3.86
N TYR A 365 -24.02 -4.91 -4.60
CA TYR A 365 -25.03 -4.01 -4.04
C TYR A 365 -25.98 -4.73 -3.09
N TYR A 366 -26.57 -5.86 -3.52
CA TYR A 366 -27.51 -6.58 -2.66
C TYR A 366 -26.81 -7.34 -1.52
N VAL A 367 -25.58 -7.81 -1.69
CA VAL A 367 -24.75 -8.37 -0.61
C VAL A 367 -24.50 -7.29 0.45
N LYS A 368 -24.00 -6.11 0.05
CA LYS A 368 -23.72 -4.99 0.95
C LYS A 368 -24.97 -4.54 1.71
N LYS A 369 -26.10 -4.45 1.02
CA LYS A 369 -27.39 -4.10 1.59
C LYS A 369 -27.86 -5.10 2.65
N VAL A 370 -27.77 -6.41 2.39
CA VAL A 370 -28.10 -7.41 3.42
C VAL A 370 -27.15 -7.33 4.61
N GLN A 371 -25.84 -7.14 4.37
CA GLN A 371 -24.88 -6.98 5.47
C GLN A 371 -25.21 -5.78 6.37
N GLN A 372 -25.61 -4.64 5.78
CA GLN A 372 -26.09 -3.46 6.51
C GLN A 372 -27.37 -3.73 7.31
N GLU A 373 -28.34 -4.48 6.75
CA GLU A 373 -29.62 -4.79 7.41
C GLU A 373 -29.55 -5.92 8.46
N GLU A 374 -28.57 -6.83 8.33
CA GLU A 374 -28.43 -8.03 9.16
C GLU A 374 -27.51 -7.86 10.38
N PHE A 375 -26.39 -7.14 10.23
CA PHE A 375 -25.31 -7.12 11.24
C PHE A 375 -25.26 -5.89 12.14
N ASP A 376 -25.72 -4.71 11.68
CA ASP A 376 -25.71 -3.46 12.49
C ASP A 376 -24.33 -3.16 13.13
N LEU A 377 -23.24 -3.49 12.43
CA LEU A 377 -21.86 -3.31 12.88
C LEU A 377 -21.25 -2.02 12.32
N ASP A 378 -20.97 -1.07 13.21
CA ASP A 378 -20.10 0.07 12.90
C ASP A 378 -18.61 -0.31 13.08
N PHE A 379 -17.98 -0.73 11.98
CA PHE A 379 -16.53 -1.00 11.94
C PHE A 379 -15.65 0.23 12.24
N GLY A 380 -16.18 1.45 12.04
CA GLY A 380 -15.53 2.69 12.43
C GLY A 380 -15.54 2.92 13.95
N ALA A 381 -16.59 2.46 14.64
CA ALA A 381 -16.65 2.44 16.10
C ALA A 381 -15.84 1.28 16.71
N LEU A 382 -15.81 0.09 16.07
CA LEU A 382 -15.14 -1.10 16.62
C LEU A 382 -13.66 -0.88 16.96
N LYS A 383 -12.94 -0.01 16.24
CA LYS A 383 -11.52 0.31 16.53
C LYS A 383 -11.29 0.82 17.96
N GLN A 384 -12.31 1.37 18.61
CA GLN A 384 -12.27 1.85 19.99
C GLN A 384 -12.02 0.72 21.02
N TYR A 385 -12.20 -0.55 20.63
CA TYR A 385 -11.94 -1.72 21.46
C TYR A 385 -10.55 -2.34 21.23
N PHE A 386 -9.73 -1.82 20.32
CA PHE A 386 -8.45 -2.43 19.94
C PHE A 386 -7.27 -1.45 20.06
N PRO A 387 -6.97 -0.93 21.27
CA PRO A 387 -5.73 -0.19 21.49
C PRO A 387 -4.51 -1.13 21.38
N VAL A 388 -3.47 -0.71 20.66
CA VAL A 388 -2.24 -1.52 20.42
C VAL A 388 -1.62 -2.05 21.72
N THR A 389 -1.70 -1.26 22.80
CA THR A 389 -1.21 -1.60 24.14
C THR A 389 -1.89 -2.80 24.79
N LEU A 390 -3.09 -3.18 24.34
CA LEU A 390 -3.83 -4.35 24.81
C LEU A 390 -3.78 -5.50 23.79
N VAL A 391 -3.93 -5.19 22.50
CA VAL A 391 -3.90 -6.19 21.42
C VAL A 391 -2.58 -6.97 21.45
N LEU A 392 -1.43 -6.28 21.52
CA LEU A 392 -0.13 -6.92 21.45
C LEU A 392 0.14 -7.91 22.61
N PRO A 393 -0.02 -7.53 23.91
CA PRO A 393 0.10 -8.49 25.01
C PRO A 393 -0.93 -9.63 24.97
N GLY A 394 -2.16 -9.37 24.51
CA GLY A 394 -3.20 -10.39 24.39
C GLY A 394 -2.83 -11.47 23.37
N ILE A 395 -2.35 -11.07 22.19
CA ILE A 395 -1.85 -12.00 21.16
C ILE A 395 -0.65 -12.80 21.68
N PHE A 396 0.30 -12.12 22.33
CA PHE A 396 1.43 -12.79 22.98
C PHE A 396 0.98 -13.81 24.02
N LYS A 397 -0.04 -13.51 24.83
CA LYS A 397 -0.54 -14.44 25.85
C LYS A 397 -1.14 -15.69 25.23
N ILE A 398 -1.99 -15.54 24.21
CA ILE A 398 -2.61 -16.66 23.49
C ILE A 398 -1.53 -17.58 22.91
N VAL A 399 -0.54 -17.01 22.22
CA VAL A 399 0.53 -17.77 21.57
C VAL A 399 1.46 -18.46 22.57
N GLN A 400 1.84 -17.78 23.65
CA GLN A 400 2.67 -18.37 24.72
C GLN A 400 1.97 -19.55 25.39
N ASP A 401 0.68 -19.40 25.71
CA ASP A 401 -0.13 -20.47 26.33
C ASP A 401 -0.29 -21.65 25.36
N LEU A 402 -0.68 -21.38 24.12
CA LEU A 402 -0.99 -22.42 23.13
C LEU A 402 0.24 -23.27 22.77
N PHE A 403 1.40 -22.63 22.59
CA PHE A 403 2.60 -23.29 22.09
C PHE A 403 3.65 -23.61 23.16
N GLY A 404 3.41 -23.26 24.42
CA GLY A 404 4.37 -23.46 25.51
C GLY A 404 5.63 -22.62 25.32
N LEU A 405 5.46 -21.34 24.98
CA LEU A 405 6.54 -20.39 24.75
C LEU A 405 6.55 -19.31 25.84
N ARG A 406 7.70 -18.66 26.05
CA ARG A 406 7.90 -17.50 26.93
C ARG A 406 8.63 -16.42 26.15
N PHE A 407 8.07 -15.21 26.10
CA PHE A 407 8.66 -14.06 25.42
C PHE A 407 9.25 -13.08 26.44
N GLU A 408 10.50 -12.66 26.24
CA GLU A 408 11.17 -11.66 27.08
C GLU A 408 11.76 -10.56 26.22
N GLU A 409 11.52 -9.30 26.60
CA GLU A 409 12.00 -8.12 25.86
C GLU A 409 13.47 -7.80 26.19
N ILE A 410 14.21 -7.32 25.19
CA ILE A 410 15.65 -7.03 25.26
C ILE A 410 15.88 -5.54 25.00
N GLU A 411 15.82 -4.74 26.07
CA GLU A 411 15.93 -3.27 26.02
C GLU A 411 17.29 -2.76 25.48
N ASP A 412 18.40 -3.40 25.86
CA ASP A 412 19.78 -3.00 25.53
C ASP A 412 20.29 -3.53 24.16
N SER A 413 19.39 -3.95 23.26
CA SER A 413 19.74 -4.52 21.96
C SER A 413 20.16 -3.46 20.92
N GLU A 414 20.95 -3.88 19.93
CA GLU A 414 21.14 -3.09 18.70
C GLU A 414 19.87 -3.12 17.83
N ILE A 415 19.36 -1.93 17.51
CA ILE A 415 18.14 -1.67 16.74
C ILE A 415 18.38 -0.53 15.74
N TRP A 416 17.67 -0.53 14.61
CA TRP A 416 17.77 0.51 13.57
C TRP A 416 16.91 1.75 13.82
N HIS A 417 15.88 1.65 14.67
CA HIS A 417 14.98 2.75 15.00
C HIS A 417 14.52 2.65 16.47
N PRO A 418 14.36 3.77 17.22
CA PRO A 418 14.03 3.73 18.65
C PRO A 418 12.73 3.00 19.01
N ASP A 419 11.76 2.99 18.10
CA ASP A 419 10.46 2.33 18.30
C ASP A 419 10.48 0.81 18.03
N VAL A 420 11.62 0.25 17.64
CA VAL A 420 11.78 -1.19 17.36
C VAL A 420 12.01 -1.93 18.66
N ARG A 421 11.17 -2.93 18.92
CA ARG A 421 11.26 -3.80 20.11
C ARG A 421 11.85 -5.15 19.71
N VAL A 422 12.60 -5.78 20.61
CA VAL A 422 13.28 -7.06 20.35
C VAL A 422 12.97 -8.04 21.47
N PHE A 423 12.60 -9.26 21.11
CA PHE A 423 12.20 -10.30 22.05
C PHE A 423 13.03 -11.56 21.85
N SER A 424 13.51 -12.15 22.95
CA SER A 424 13.91 -13.55 23.01
C SER A 424 12.69 -14.43 23.21
N VAL A 425 12.64 -15.55 22.49
CA VAL A 425 11.64 -16.60 22.66
C VAL A 425 12.30 -17.79 23.32
N PHE A 426 11.75 -18.24 24.44
CA PHE A 426 12.16 -19.47 25.12
C PHE A 426 11.07 -20.52 25.05
N ASP A 427 11.46 -21.78 25.11
CA ASP A 427 10.55 -22.87 25.44
C ASP A 427 10.22 -22.84 26.94
N SER A 428 8.94 -22.85 27.31
CA SER A 428 8.52 -22.70 28.71
C SER A 428 8.81 -23.92 29.58
N SER A 429 9.05 -25.10 28.98
CA SER A 429 9.29 -26.35 29.73
C SER A 429 10.78 -26.61 30.00
N SER A 430 11.63 -26.31 29.02
CA SER A 430 13.07 -26.57 29.05
C SER A 430 13.92 -25.33 29.29
N SER A 431 13.34 -24.13 29.13
CA SER A 431 14.05 -22.85 29.05
C SER A 431 15.10 -22.78 27.92
N GLU A 432 15.01 -23.65 26.91
CA GLU A 432 15.81 -23.54 25.69
C GLU A 432 15.49 -22.23 24.95
N LEU A 433 16.52 -21.50 24.52
CA LEU A 433 16.36 -20.33 23.65
C LEU A 433 15.94 -20.78 22.25
N MET A 434 14.68 -20.51 21.91
CA MET A 434 14.05 -20.96 20.68
C MET A 434 14.36 -20.09 19.46
N GLY A 435 14.55 -18.78 19.67
CA GLY A 435 14.71 -17.79 18.61
C GLY A 435 14.63 -16.36 19.11
N TYR A 436 14.74 -15.40 18.19
CA TYR A 436 14.51 -13.98 18.44
C TYR A 436 13.53 -13.39 17.43
N PHE A 437 12.71 -12.41 17.83
CA PHE A 437 11.95 -11.59 16.90
C PHE A 437 12.08 -10.09 17.17
N TYR A 438 12.15 -9.33 16.08
CA TYR A 438 12.06 -7.87 16.06
C TYR A 438 10.61 -7.46 15.72
N LEU A 439 10.09 -6.44 16.38
CA LEU A 439 8.82 -5.78 16.02
C LEU A 439 9.07 -4.34 15.60
N ASP A 440 8.75 -4.02 14.36
CA ASP A 440 8.76 -2.66 13.82
C ASP A 440 7.32 -2.26 13.45
N MET A 441 6.55 -1.82 14.45
CA MET A 441 5.09 -1.75 14.37
C MET A 441 4.50 -0.46 13.80
N TYR A 442 5.19 0.67 13.94
CA TYR A 442 4.60 1.99 13.69
C TYR A 442 4.95 2.56 12.33
N LYS A 443 4.01 3.30 11.74
CA LYS A 443 4.21 4.02 10.47
C LYS A 443 5.22 5.16 10.63
N ARG A 444 6.13 5.31 9.65
CA ARG A 444 7.06 6.44 9.51
C ARG A 444 7.48 6.60 8.04
N GLU A 445 8.00 7.78 7.67
CA GLU A 445 8.57 8.05 6.34
C GLU A 445 9.72 7.08 6.00
N GLY A 446 9.89 6.76 4.72
CA GLY A 446 10.97 5.87 4.22
C GLY A 446 10.84 4.39 4.58
N LYS A 447 9.99 4.03 5.54
CA LYS A 447 9.73 2.64 5.93
C LYS A 447 8.84 1.93 4.91
N TYR A 448 9.17 0.67 4.64
CA TYR A 448 8.27 -0.29 4.02
C TYR A 448 6.95 -0.33 4.77
N ASN A 449 5.88 -0.44 4.01
CA ASN A 449 4.58 0.20 4.25
C ASN A 449 3.43 -0.83 4.22
N HIS A 450 3.79 -2.11 4.26
CA HIS A 450 2.88 -3.23 4.51
C HIS A 450 3.23 -3.88 5.84
N THR A 451 2.25 -4.59 6.40
CA THR A 451 2.53 -5.63 7.38
C THR A 451 3.14 -6.82 6.65
N CYS A 452 4.25 -7.37 7.15
CA CYS A 452 4.84 -8.60 6.62
C CYS A 452 5.88 -9.17 7.60
N VAL A 453 6.10 -10.48 7.53
CA VAL A 453 7.23 -11.16 8.17
C VAL A 453 8.45 -11.27 7.23
N VAL A 454 9.62 -10.89 7.74
CA VAL A 454 10.93 -10.99 7.06
C VAL A 454 11.86 -11.85 7.88
N GLY A 455 12.37 -12.94 7.31
CA GLY A 455 13.40 -13.77 7.92
C GLY A 455 14.75 -13.07 7.95
N LEU A 456 15.36 -12.93 9.13
CA LEU A 456 16.67 -12.28 9.31
C LEU A 456 17.82 -13.28 9.48
N GLN A 457 17.54 -14.44 10.08
CA GLN A 457 18.48 -15.55 10.19
C GLN A 457 17.69 -16.87 10.22
N ASN A 458 17.91 -17.75 9.25
CA ASN A 458 17.28 -19.08 9.26
C ASN A 458 17.90 -19.97 10.34
N GLY A 459 17.11 -20.87 10.92
CA GLY A 459 17.61 -21.94 11.77
C GLY A 459 18.33 -23.01 10.95
N ALA A 460 19.40 -23.59 11.49
CA ALA A 460 20.15 -24.67 10.83
C ALA A 460 20.97 -25.46 11.87
N LEU A 461 21.43 -26.65 11.52
CA LEU A 461 22.48 -27.36 12.25
C LEU A 461 23.81 -27.20 11.50
N SER A 462 24.84 -26.71 12.19
CA SER A 462 26.20 -26.70 11.66
C SER A 462 26.79 -28.11 11.60
N SER A 463 27.87 -28.30 10.85
CA SER A 463 28.68 -29.53 10.87
C SER A 463 29.33 -29.83 12.24
N SER A 464 29.40 -28.84 13.13
CA SER A 464 29.75 -29.01 14.54
C SER A 464 28.57 -29.36 15.46
N SER A 465 27.40 -29.68 14.90
CA SER A 465 26.14 -29.98 15.61
C SER A 465 25.61 -28.84 16.50
N ILE A 466 26.08 -27.61 16.29
CA ILE A 466 25.57 -26.41 16.97
C ILE A 466 24.40 -25.85 16.15
N ARG A 467 23.27 -25.56 16.81
CA ARG A 467 22.11 -24.97 16.14
C ARG A 467 22.29 -23.46 15.97
N GLN A 468 22.16 -22.99 14.73
CA GLN A 468 21.97 -21.58 14.41
C GLN A 468 20.57 -21.16 14.85
N ILE A 469 20.48 -20.07 15.62
CA ILE A 469 19.24 -19.60 16.25
C ILE A 469 18.42 -18.81 15.21
N PRO A 470 17.12 -19.07 15.04
CA PRO A 470 16.30 -18.32 14.11
C PRO A 470 16.08 -16.87 14.60
N VAL A 471 16.17 -15.91 13.68
CA VAL A 471 15.89 -14.48 13.91
C VAL A 471 14.93 -14.00 12.85
N VAL A 472 13.87 -13.29 13.24
CA VAL A 472 12.79 -12.84 12.36
C VAL A 472 12.37 -11.39 12.68
N LEU A 473 11.79 -10.70 11.72
CA LEU A 473 11.22 -9.36 11.87
C LEU A 473 9.75 -9.37 11.42
N LEU A 474 8.87 -8.78 12.22
CA LEU A 474 7.53 -8.40 11.79
C LEU A 474 7.48 -6.87 11.62
N ILE A 475 7.14 -6.45 10.40
CA ILE A 475 6.88 -5.06 10.02
C ILE A 475 5.37 -4.81 10.11
N SER A 476 4.91 -3.65 10.58
CA SER A 476 3.49 -3.20 10.51
C SER A 476 3.37 -1.68 10.38
N GLN A 477 2.17 -1.15 10.07
CA GLN A 477 1.91 0.28 9.86
C GLN A 477 0.91 0.89 10.86
N PHE A 478 0.98 0.48 12.12
CA PHE A 478 0.05 0.95 13.14
C PHE A 478 0.20 2.45 13.39
N PRO A 479 -0.91 3.17 13.69
CA PRO A 479 -0.84 4.53 14.18
C PRO A 479 -0.08 4.55 15.51
N LYS A 480 0.87 5.48 15.63
CA LYS A 480 1.57 5.73 16.89
C LYS A 480 0.66 6.54 17.82
N GLU A 481 0.85 6.37 19.13
CA GLU A 481 0.24 7.25 20.12
C GLU A 481 0.75 8.69 19.94
N VAL A 482 -0.19 9.65 19.88
CA VAL A 482 0.09 11.09 19.72
C VAL A 482 -0.74 11.84 20.76
N ASP A 483 -0.12 12.78 21.49
CA ASP A 483 -0.79 13.64 22.49
C ASP A 483 -1.72 12.87 23.46
N GLY A 484 -1.27 11.70 23.91
CA GLY A 484 -2.01 10.82 24.84
C GLY A 484 -3.23 10.10 24.24
N HIS A 485 -3.41 10.14 22.92
CA HIS A 485 -4.45 9.41 22.21
C HIS A 485 -3.89 8.05 21.76
N PRO A 486 -4.40 6.92 22.28
CA PRO A 486 -3.84 5.60 22.00
C PRO A 486 -3.96 5.23 20.52
N GLY A 487 -2.94 4.55 19.98
CA GLY A 487 -3.02 3.93 18.67
C GLY A 487 -4.13 2.87 18.64
N LEU A 488 -5.19 3.12 17.87
CA LEU A 488 -6.34 2.23 17.72
C LEU A 488 -6.25 1.44 16.41
N LEU A 489 -6.51 0.14 16.47
CA LEU A 489 -6.51 -0.75 15.31
C LEU A 489 -7.93 -1.03 14.79
N ARG A 490 -8.08 -1.12 13.48
CA ARG A 490 -9.27 -1.70 12.84
C ARG A 490 -9.29 -3.20 13.09
N PHE A 491 -10.47 -3.82 13.07
CA PHE A 491 -10.58 -5.27 13.28
C PHE A 491 -9.78 -6.09 12.24
N SER A 492 -9.77 -5.69 10.97
CA SER A 492 -8.92 -6.32 9.94
C SER A 492 -7.42 -6.17 10.22
N GLU A 493 -6.97 -5.05 10.79
CA GLU A 493 -5.57 -4.86 11.20
C GLU A 493 -5.18 -5.78 12.37
N VAL A 494 -6.12 -6.08 13.28
CA VAL A 494 -5.93 -7.07 14.34
C VAL A 494 -5.83 -8.48 13.76
N VAL A 495 -6.74 -8.88 12.86
CA VAL A 495 -6.72 -10.19 12.18
C VAL A 495 -5.41 -10.37 11.39
N ASN A 496 -5.05 -9.39 10.55
CA ASN A 496 -3.81 -9.41 9.78
C ASN A 496 -2.57 -9.48 10.67
N PHE A 497 -2.54 -8.77 11.80
CA PHE A 497 -1.39 -8.85 12.70
C PHE A 497 -1.32 -10.19 13.42
N PHE A 498 -2.45 -10.82 13.74
CA PHE A 498 -2.50 -12.18 14.28
C PHE A 498 -1.98 -13.22 13.29
N HIS A 499 -2.40 -13.11 12.02
CA HIS A 499 -1.90 -13.91 10.89
C HIS A 499 -0.37 -13.80 10.77
N GLU A 500 0.16 -12.58 10.66
CA GLU A 500 1.61 -12.32 10.52
C GLU A 500 2.40 -12.79 11.74
N PHE A 501 1.85 -12.63 12.95
CA PHE A 501 2.47 -13.19 14.14
C PHE A 501 2.44 -14.73 14.15
N GLY A 502 1.48 -15.36 13.45
CA GLY A 502 1.51 -16.79 13.13
C GLY A 502 2.74 -17.20 12.32
N HIS A 503 3.16 -16.41 11.33
CA HIS A 503 4.41 -16.63 10.62
C HIS A 503 5.65 -16.44 11.50
N VAL A 504 5.64 -15.49 12.45
CA VAL A 504 6.72 -15.36 13.46
C VAL A 504 6.84 -16.64 14.29
N VAL A 505 5.71 -17.22 14.73
CA VAL A 505 5.68 -18.48 15.48
C VAL A 505 6.16 -19.66 14.62
N GLN A 506 5.69 -19.78 13.39
CA GLN A 506 6.12 -20.78 12.42
C GLN A 506 7.64 -20.72 12.20
N TYR A 507 8.19 -19.51 12.03
CA TYR A 507 9.62 -19.28 11.81
C TYR A 507 10.47 -19.67 13.03
N VAL A 508 10.06 -19.27 14.25
CA VAL A 508 10.80 -19.55 15.49
C VAL A 508 10.67 -21.01 15.94
N CYS A 509 9.51 -21.64 15.72
CA CYS A 509 9.28 -23.04 16.08
C CYS A 509 9.92 -24.05 15.12
N ASN A 510 10.30 -23.65 13.91
CA ASN A 510 10.92 -24.50 12.91
C ASN A 510 12.27 -25.07 13.40
N ARG A 511 12.46 -26.40 13.29
CA ARG A 511 13.62 -27.14 13.80
C ARG A 511 14.34 -27.97 12.74
N ALA A 512 14.09 -27.70 11.45
CA ALA A 512 14.85 -28.27 10.34
C ALA A 512 16.37 -28.13 10.53
N SER A 513 17.12 -29.05 9.90
CA SER A 513 18.59 -29.09 9.94
C SER A 513 19.20 -28.17 8.87
N PHE A 514 18.56 -28.08 7.70
CA PHE A 514 19.04 -27.26 6.58
C PHE A 514 18.35 -25.91 6.55
N ALA A 515 19.12 -24.83 6.37
CA ALA A 515 18.59 -23.46 6.34
C ALA A 515 17.49 -23.23 5.29
N ARG A 516 17.55 -23.97 4.17
CA ARG A 516 16.54 -24.00 3.10
C ARG A 516 15.14 -24.39 3.57
N PHE A 517 15.05 -25.32 4.54
CA PHE A 517 13.80 -25.83 5.08
C PHE A 517 13.37 -25.12 6.37
N SER A 518 14.20 -24.19 6.85
CA SER A 518 13.92 -23.40 8.03
C SER A 518 13.11 -22.13 7.71
N GLY A 519 12.70 -21.41 8.74
CA GLY A 519 11.85 -20.22 8.59
C GLY A 519 10.54 -20.54 7.90
N LEU A 520 10.24 -19.81 6.82
CA LEU A 520 9.08 -20.00 5.94
C LEU A 520 9.39 -20.85 4.68
N GLY A 521 10.46 -21.66 4.69
CA GLY A 521 10.86 -22.52 3.57
C GLY A 521 9.97 -23.76 3.34
N TYR A 522 8.65 -23.57 3.28
CA TYR A 522 7.63 -24.60 2.99
C TYR A 522 7.23 -24.58 1.50
N ASP A 523 6.45 -25.57 1.06
CA ASP A 523 5.77 -25.52 -0.24
C ASP A 523 4.84 -24.28 -0.31
N PRO A 524 4.79 -23.51 -1.42
CA PRO A 524 4.14 -22.20 -1.45
C PRO A 524 2.62 -22.15 -1.27
N ASP A 525 1.91 -23.27 -1.45
CA ASP A 525 0.47 -23.42 -1.16
C ASP A 525 0.20 -24.00 0.25
N PHE A 526 1.25 -24.29 1.03
CA PHE A 526 1.13 -24.69 2.43
C PHE A 526 1.57 -23.60 3.43
N VAL A 527 2.46 -22.68 3.02
CA VAL A 527 3.10 -21.70 3.93
C VAL A 527 2.09 -20.87 4.75
N GLU A 528 0.93 -20.56 4.16
CA GLU A 528 -0.20 -19.80 4.74
C GLU A 528 -1.01 -20.58 5.79
N VAL A 529 -1.04 -21.93 5.70
CA VAL A 529 -1.93 -22.78 6.52
C VAL A 529 -1.77 -22.50 8.02
N PRO A 530 -0.56 -22.43 8.62
CA PRO A 530 -0.41 -22.16 10.05
C PRO A 530 -0.87 -20.76 10.49
N ALA A 531 -0.70 -19.76 9.63
CA ALA A 531 -1.13 -18.38 9.92
C ALA A 531 -2.67 -18.28 9.88
N GLN A 532 -3.29 -18.86 8.85
CA GLN A 532 -4.75 -18.91 8.70
C GLN A 532 -5.45 -19.77 9.77
N VAL A 533 -4.78 -20.80 10.32
CA VAL A 533 -5.27 -21.51 11.51
C VAL A 533 -5.43 -20.52 12.68
N LEU A 534 -4.44 -19.66 12.89
CA LEU A 534 -4.38 -18.74 14.02
C LEU A 534 -5.34 -17.56 13.91
N GLU A 535 -5.70 -17.12 12.70
CA GLU A 535 -6.76 -16.10 12.49
C GLU A 535 -8.08 -16.45 13.19
N ASN A 536 -8.41 -17.74 13.33
CA ASN A 536 -9.66 -18.17 13.96
C ASN A 536 -9.80 -17.68 15.41
N TRP A 537 -8.69 -17.47 16.14
CA TRP A 537 -8.73 -16.90 17.50
C TRP A 537 -9.27 -15.46 17.54
N CYS A 538 -9.22 -14.71 16.43
CA CYS A 538 -9.84 -13.38 16.35
C CYS A 538 -11.38 -13.44 16.25
N TYR A 539 -11.97 -14.61 16.01
CA TYR A 539 -13.41 -14.80 15.85
C TYR A 539 -14.06 -15.61 16.99
N GLU A 540 -13.29 -16.03 17.99
CA GLU A 540 -13.80 -16.74 19.17
C GLU A 540 -13.90 -15.81 20.38
N SER A 541 -15.07 -15.75 21.04
CA SER A 541 -15.38 -14.70 22.02
C SER A 541 -14.38 -14.61 23.17
N SER A 542 -13.94 -15.76 23.73
CA SER A 542 -12.97 -15.78 24.84
C SER A 542 -11.59 -15.22 24.44
N SER A 543 -11.14 -15.45 23.21
CA SER A 543 -9.87 -14.92 22.70
C SER A 543 -10.01 -13.48 22.22
N LEU A 544 -11.12 -13.13 21.56
CA LEU A 544 -11.39 -11.75 21.15
C LEU A 544 -11.49 -10.80 22.35
N LYS A 545 -12.10 -11.24 23.46
CA LYS A 545 -12.13 -10.49 24.73
C LYS A 545 -10.77 -10.35 25.42
N LEU A 546 -9.80 -11.22 25.12
CA LEU A 546 -8.43 -11.13 25.67
C LEU A 546 -7.56 -10.12 24.90
N ILE A 547 -7.89 -9.86 23.62
CA ILE A 547 -7.21 -8.89 22.75
C ILE A 547 -7.99 -7.57 22.59
N SER A 548 -9.07 -7.36 23.34
CA SER A 548 -9.93 -6.17 23.22
C SER A 548 -10.40 -5.60 24.56
N GLY A 549 -10.57 -4.29 24.57
CA GLY A 549 -10.93 -3.48 25.72
C GLY A 549 -11.11 -2.03 25.30
N PHE A 550 -12.15 -1.37 25.80
CA PHE A 550 -12.51 -0.02 25.36
C PHE A 550 -11.41 0.99 25.71
N TYR A 551 -10.97 1.83 24.77
CA TYR A 551 -9.76 2.64 24.95
C TYR A 551 -9.79 3.64 26.14
N GLN A 552 -10.98 4.07 26.59
CA GLN A 552 -11.15 4.92 27.78
C GLN A 552 -11.23 4.11 29.09
N ASP A 553 -11.60 2.83 29.00
CA ASP A 553 -11.67 1.89 30.12
C ASP A 553 -11.35 0.50 29.59
N ILE A 554 -10.06 0.16 29.59
CA ILE A 554 -9.54 -1.10 29.04
C ILE A 554 -10.09 -2.34 29.77
N THR A 555 -10.74 -2.16 30.92
CA THR A 555 -11.38 -3.26 31.66
C THR A 555 -12.76 -3.63 31.12
N ARG A 556 -13.37 -2.78 30.26
CA ARG A 556 -14.61 -3.09 29.54
C ARG A 556 -14.29 -3.83 28.22
N PRO A 557 -14.48 -5.15 28.15
CA PRO A 557 -14.23 -5.91 26.93
C PRO A 557 -15.30 -5.63 25.87
N ILE A 558 -15.07 -6.15 24.67
CA ILE A 558 -16.10 -6.23 23.63
C ILE A 558 -17.27 -7.14 24.08
N GLU A 559 -18.48 -6.81 23.65
CA GLU A 559 -19.71 -7.50 24.09
C GLU A 559 -19.92 -8.81 23.30
N ASP A 560 -20.44 -9.86 23.96
CA ASP A 560 -20.59 -11.19 23.34
C ASP A 560 -21.44 -11.18 22.07
N GLU A 561 -22.41 -10.26 21.97
CA GLU A 561 -23.25 -10.15 20.78
C GLU A 561 -22.46 -9.58 19.59
N ILE A 562 -21.50 -8.68 19.84
CA ILE A 562 -20.57 -8.20 18.82
C ILE A 562 -19.63 -9.32 18.38
N CYS A 563 -19.09 -10.13 19.31
CA CYS A 563 -18.28 -11.31 18.99
C CYS A 563 -19.03 -12.27 18.04
N LYS A 564 -20.28 -12.63 18.39
CA LYS A 564 -21.13 -13.48 17.55
C LYS A 564 -21.36 -12.83 16.19
N THR A 565 -21.66 -11.53 16.16
CA THR A 565 -21.99 -10.81 14.93
C THR A 565 -20.78 -10.71 14.00
N LEU A 566 -19.56 -10.51 14.50
CA LEU A 566 -18.31 -10.59 13.73
C LEU A 566 -18.08 -12.00 13.16
N LYS A 567 -18.26 -13.05 13.97
CA LYS A 567 -18.15 -14.44 13.53
C LYS A 567 -19.17 -14.80 12.44
N ARG A 568 -20.40 -14.29 12.55
CA ARG A 568 -21.45 -14.43 11.53
C ARG A 568 -21.14 -13.64 10.26
N TRP A 569 -20.65 -12.41 10.40
CA TRP A 569 -20.26 -11.56 9.28
C TRP A 569 -19.17 -12.21 8.41
N ARG A 570 -18.18 -12.87 9.02
CA ARG A 570 -17.10 -13.61 8.31
C ARG A 570 -17.63 -14.60 7.26
N TYR A 571 -18.77 -15.24 7.51
CA TYR A 571 -19.36 -16.25 6.62
C TYR A 571 -20.50 -15.72 5.73
N SER A 572 -20.88 -14.44 5.85
CA SER A 572 -21.97 -13.83 5.08
C SER A 572 -21.66 -13.81 3.58
N PHE A 573 -22.53 -14.44 2.77
CA PHE A 573 -22.38 -14.61 1.32
C PHE A 573 -21.06 -15.27 0.87
N SER A 574 -20.45 -16.04 1.78
CA SER A 574 -19.15 -16.65 1.53
C SER A 574 -19.20 -17.72 0.43
N ALA A 575 -20.36 -18.35 0.17
CA ALA A 575 -20.47 -19.35 -0.88
C ALA A 575 -20.51 -18.74 -2.30
N LEU A 576 -21.22 -17.62 -2.49
CA LEU A 576 -21.18 -16.87 -3.75
C LEU A 576 -19.81 -16.23 -4.01
N LYS A 577 -19.20 -15.59 -3.00
CA LYS A 577 -17.84 -15.03 -3.11
C LYS A 577 -16.84 -16.10 -3.53
N LEU A 578 -16.86 -17.25 -2.85
CA LEU A 578 -15.95 -18.35 -3.14
C LEU A 578 -16.22 -19.02 -4.50
N LYS A 579 -17.47 -19.11 -4.96
CA LYS A 579 -17.73 -19.56 -6.34
C LYS A 579 -17.15 -18.60 -7.38
N GLN A 580 -17.14 -17.29 -7.12
CA GLN A 580 -16.50 -16.32 -8.00
C GLN A 580 -14.97 -16.45 -8.01
N GLU A 581 -14.35 -16.73 -6.87
CA GLU A 581 -12.92 -17.05 -6.78
C GLU A 581 -12.56 -18.36 -7.50
N ILE A 582 -13.35 -19.43 -7.28
CA ILE A 582 -13.18 -20.71 -7.97
C ILE A 582 -13.30 -20.56 -9.49
N LEU A 583 -14.18 -19.70 -10.00
CA LEU A 583 -14.27 -19.39 -11.43
C LEU A 583 -12.93 -18.87 -11.99
N TYR A 584 -12.26 -17.95 -11.29
CA TYR A 584 -10.96 -17.42 -11.70
C TYR A 584 -9.83 -18.44 -11.54
N CYS A 585 -9.84 -19.24 -10.47
CA CYS A 585 -8.87 -20.31 -10.26
C CYS A 585 -8.99 -21.41 -11.33
N LEU A 586 -10.21 -21.81 -11.69
CA LEU A 586 -10.45 -22.76 -12.79
C LEU A 586 -10.02 -22.17 -14.14
N PHE A 587 -10.30 -20.89 -14.40
CA PHE A 587 -9.80 -20.19 -15.58
C PHE A 587 -8.27 -20.26 -15.69
N ASP A 588 -7.56 -19.86 -14.63
CA ASP A 588 -6.10 -19.89 -14.53
C ASP A 588 -5.52 -21.29 -14.76
N GLN A 589 -6.11 -22.33 -14.15
CA GLN A 589 -5.66 -23.72 -14.39
C GLN A 589 -5.94 -24.17 -15.83
N ILE A 590 -7.08 -23.83 -16.43
CA ILE A 590 -7.45 -24.30 -17.78
C ILE A 590 -6.50 -23.74 -18.83
N ILE A 591 -6.27 -22.42 -18.86
CA ILE A 591 -5.38 -21.80 -19.87
C ILE A 591 -3.94 -22.32 -19.77
N HIS A 592 -3.47 -22.61 -18.56
CA HIS A 592 -2.12 -23.15 -18.33
C HIS A 592 -2.02 -24.67 -18.45
N SER A 593 -3.14 -25.40 -18.59
CA SER A 593 -3.17 -26.86 -18.77
C SER A 593 -3.41 -27.29 -20.22
N ALA A 594 -4.21 -26.54 -20.99
CA ALA A 594 -4.62 -26.87 -22.35
C ALA A 594 -4.01 -25.92 -23.40
N ASP A 595 -3.77 -26.43 -24.61
CA ASP A 595 -3.33 -25.64 -25.76
C ASP A 595 -4.50 -24.92 -26.45
N ASN A 596 -4.21 -23.75 -27.03
CA ASN A 596 -5.10 -23.02 -27.96
C ASN A 596 -6.53 -22.79 -27.43
N VAL A 597 -6.64 -22.45 -26.14
CA VAL A 597 -7.92 -22.17 -25.48
C VAL A 597 -8.46 -20.82 -25.94
N ASP A 598 -9.66 -20.79 -26.51
CA ASP A 598 -10.42 -19.55 -26.72
C ASP A 598 -10.87 -19.01 -25.35
N ILE A 599 -10.23 -17.93 -24.91
CA ILE A 599 -10.45 -17.29 -23.60
C ILE A 599 -11.87 -16.71 -23.51
N VAL A 600 -12.40 -16.17 -24.62
CA VAL A 600 -13.72 -15.55 -24.68
C VAL A 600 -14.81 -16.62 -24.56
N GLU A 601 -14.69 -17.72 -25.31
CA GLU A 601 -15.64 -18.83 -25.28
C GLU A 601 -15.55 -19.61 -23.95
N LEU A 602 -14.35 -19.76 -23.39
CA LEU A 602 -14.15 -20.34 -22.06
C LEU A 602 -14.96 -19.58 -21.00
N PHE A 603 -14.90 -18.23 -20.97
CA PHE A 603 -15.68 -17.46 -20.00
C PHE A 603 -17.19 -17.54 -20.26
N LYS A 604 -17.66 -17.56 -21.51
CA LYS A 604 -19.09 -17.76 -21.83
C LYS A 604 -19.64 -19.08 -21.30
N HIS A 605 -18.85 -20.15 -21.32
CA HIS A 605 -19.25 -21.46 -20.78
C HIS A 605 -19.07 -21.55 -19.26
N LEU A 606 -17.89 -21.17 -18.75
CA LEU A 606 -17.49 -21.40 -17.36
C LEU A 606 -18.21 -20.47 -16.39
N HIS A 607 -18.45 -19.20 -16.75
CA HIS A 607 -19.12 -18.23 -15.88
C HIS A 607 -20.53 -18.68 -15.47
N PRO A 608 -21.47 -19.01 -16.37
CA PRO A 608 -22.79 -19.52 -15.97
C PRO A 608 -22.75 -20.92 -15.36
N LYS A 609 -21.77 -21.79 -15.71
CA LYS A 609 -21.58 -23.10 -15.06
C LYS A 609 -21.28 -22.93 -13.56
N ILE A 610 -20.38 -22.02 -13.21
CA ILE A 610 -19.94 -21.83 -11.82
C ILE A 610 -20.87 -20.87 -11.05
N LEU A 611 -21.26 -19.74 -11.64
CA LEU A 611 -22.14 -18.73 -11.03
C LEU A 611 -23.64 -18.98 -11.29
N LEU A 612 -24.05 -20.25 -11.26
CA LEU A 612 -25.46 -20.66 -11.09
C LEU A 612 -26.42 -20.05 -12.13
N GLY A 613 -26.01 -20.06 -13.40
CA GLY A 613 -26.77 -19.53 -14.51
C GLY A 613 -26.69 -18.01 -14.71
N LEU A 614 -25.88 -17.28 -13.94
CA LEU A 614 -25.56 -15.88 -14.25
C LEU A 614 -24.60 -15.84 -15.45
N PRO A 615 -24.98 -15.23 -16.59
CA PRO A 615 -24.07 -15.08 -17.73
C PRO A 615 -22.97 -14.06 -17.45
N VAL A 616 -21.88 -14.14 -18.22
CA VAL A 616 -20.90 -13.05 -18.31
C VAL A 616 -21.55 -11.83 -18.99
N LEU A 617 -21.17 -10.61 -18.60
CA LEU A 617 -21.71 -9.40 -19.21
C LEU A 617 -21.30 -9.30 -20.69
N GLU A 618 -22.22 -8.84 -21.53
CA GLU A 618 -22.03 -8.85 -22.99
C GLU A 618 -20.86 -7.96 -23.45
N GLY A 619 -19.93 -8.58 -24.18
CA GLY A 619 -18.71 -7.97 -24.66
C GLY A 619 -17.67 -7.66 -23.58
N THR A 620 -17.83 -8.16 -22.35
CA THR A 620 -16.79 -8.12 -21.31
C THR A 620 -15.92 -9.37 -21.36
N ASN A 621 -14.67 -9.27 -20.90
CA ASN A 621 -13.83 -10.45 -20.67
C ASN A 621 -12.98 -10.26 -19.40
N PRO A 622 -13.31 -10.94 -18.28
CA PRO A 622 -12.54 -10.80 -17.05
C PRO A 622 -11.05 -11.14 -17.16
N ALA A 623 -10.64 -11.94 -18.16
CA ALA A 623 -9.25 -12.28 -18.43
C ALA A 623 -8.35 -11.09 -18.79
N SER A 624 -8.89 -9.96 -19.26
CA SER A 624 -8.10 -8.78 -19.64
C SER A 624 -7.58 -7.97 -18.43
N ARG A 625 -8.13 -8.25 -17.24
CA ARG A 625 -7.86 -7.54 -15.98
C ARG A 625 -7.72 -8.51 -14.79
N PHE A 626 -6.94 -9.58 -14.99
CA PHE A 626 -6.68 -10.61 -14.00
C PHE A 626 -5.17 -10.86 -13.79
N PRO A 627 -4.46 -9.92 -13.11
CA PRO A 627 -3.01 -9.98 -12.86
C PRO A 627 -2.48 -11.30 -12.32
N CYS A 628 -3.23 -12.01 -11.47
CA CYS A 628 -2.79 -13.25 -10.83
C CYS A 628 -2.47 -14.36 -11.85
N SER A 629 -3.13 -14.38 -13.01
CA SER A 629 -2.81 -15.31 -14.12
C SER A 629 -1.59 -14.90 -14.94
N VAL A 630 -1.03 -13.71 -14.69
CA VAL A 630 0.00 -13.07 -15.52
C VAL A 630 1.31 -12.86 -14.77
N ILE A 631 1.29 -12.68 -13.44
CA ILE A 631 2.51 -12.47 -12.66
C ILE A 631 2.41 -13.06 -11.24
N GLY A 632 3.42 -13.83 -10.85
CA GLY A 632 3.65 -14.34 -9.49
C GLY A 632 2.80 -15.54 -9.03
N TYR A 633 1.56 -15.66 -9.53
CA TYR A 633 0.59 -16.68 -9.11
C TYR A 633 0.03 -17.50 -10.28
N GLU A 634 0.77 -17.58 -11.38
CA GLU A 634 0.26 -18.15 -12.63
C GLU A 634 0.17 -19.67 -12.53
N SER A 635 -0.99 -20.23 -12.86
CA SER A 635 -1.37 -21.61 -12.53
C SER A 635 -1.28 -21.94 -11.03
N ALA A 636 -1.42 -20.93 -10.16
CA ALA A 636 -1.29 -21.06 -8.71
C ALA A 636 -2.34 -20.26 -7.91
N CYS A 637 -3.30 -19.61 -8.56
CA CYS A 637 -4.35 -18.81 -7.89
C CYS A 637 -5.13 -19.61 -6.83
N TYR A 638 -5.27 -20.93 -7.03
CA TYR A 638 -5.94 -21.86 -6.11
C TYR A 638 -5.33 -21.90 -4.70
N SER A 639 -4.07 -21.47 -4.53
CA SER A 639 -3.28 -21.65 -3.30
C SER A 639 -3.94 -21.02 -2.06
N HIS A 640 -4.70 -19.93 -2.23
CA HIS A 640 -5.39 -19.25 -1.12
C HIS A 640 -6.58 -20.07 -0.59
N ILE A 641 -7.44 -20.58 -1.49
CA ILE A 641 -8.53 -21.50 -1.12
C ILE A 641 -7.95 -22.78 -0.50
N TRP A 642 -6.88 -23.32 -1.10
CA TRP A 642 -6.17 -24.51 -0.63
C TRP A 642 -5.72 -24.38 0.82
N SER A 643 -5.10 -23.26 1.17
CA SER A 643 -4.67 -23.01 2.54
C SER A 643 -5.85 -22.74 3.49
N GLU A 644 -6.87 -21.96 3.09
CA GLU A 644 -8.04 -21.64 3.94
C GLU A 644 -8.81 -22.92 4.31
N VAL A 645 -8.93 -23.86 3.36
CA VAL A 645 -9.57 -25.16 3.54
C VAL A 645 -8.85 -26.02 4.58
N PHE A 646 -7.53 -26.17 4.46
CA PHE A 646 -6.77 -27.00 5.40
C PHE A 646 -6.60 -26.33 6.76
N ALA A 647 -6.56 -25.00 6.81
CA ALA A 647 -6.64 -24.25 8.06
C ALA A 647 -7.97 -24.47 8.79
N ALA A 648 -9.09 -24.47 8.07
CA ALA A 648 -10.41 -24.79 8.63
C ALA A 648 -10.48 -26.24 9.13
N ASP A 649 -9.91 -27.21 8.40
CA ASP A 649 -9.90 -28.61 8.83
C ASP A 649 -9.06 -28.85 10.09
N ILE A 650 -7.88 -28.22 10.19
CA ILE A 650 -7.08 -28.18 11.42
C ILE A 650 -7.88 -27.56 12.57
N PHE A 651 -8.44 -26.37 12.39
CA PHE A 651 -9.13 -25.66 13.45
C PHE A 651 -10.35 -26.43 13.94
N SER A 652 -11.22 -26.87 13.03
CA SER A 652 -12.42 -27.64 13.34
C SER A 652 -12.11 -28.97 14.01
N SER A 653 -11.12 -29.72 13.52
CA SER A 653 -10.82 -31.07 14.00
C SER A 653 -10.04 -31.12 15.32
N LYS A 654 -9.30 -30.05 15.66
CA LYS A 654 -8.33 -30.08 16.76
C LYS A 654 -8.54 -29.00 17.82
N PHE A 655 -8.96 -27.80 17.43
CA PHE A 655 -9.00 -26.64 18.33
C PHE A 655 -10.42 -26.18 18.69
N HIS A 656 -11.41 -26.35 17.81
CA HIS A 656 -12.76 -25.80 17.97
C HIS A 656 -13.42 -26.09 19.33
N ASN A 657 -13.29 -27.32 19.84
CA ASN A 657 -13.88 -27.72 21.13
C ASN A 657 -13.18 -27.09 22.35
N ASN A 658 -11.90 -26.71 22.24
CA ASN A 658 -11.13 -26.05 23.29
C ASN A 658 -9.92 -25.32 22.69
N ILE A 659 -10.10 -24.04 22.40
CA ILE A 659 -9.09 -23.18 21.74
C ILE A 659 -7.89 -22.84 22.65
N SER A 660 -7.96 -23.14 23.95
CA SER A 660 -6.89 -22.96 24.92
C SER A 660 -6.16 -24.27 25.25
N ASN A 661 -6.35 -25.32 24.44
CA ASN A 661 -5.76 -26.64 24.67
C ASN A 661 -4.26 -26.65 24.30
N GLN A 662 -3.41 -26.34 25.28
CA GLN A 662 -1.95 -26.36 25.16
C GLN A 662 -1.39 -27.71 24.69
N TYR A 663 -2.00 -28.86 25.06
CA TYR A 663 -1.52 -30.16 24.57
C TYR A 663 -1.64 -30.26 23.04
N VAL A 664 -2.78 -29.83 22.48
CA VAL A 664 -2.99 -29.80 21.02
C VAL A 664 -2.12 -28.74 20.36
N GLY A 665 -1.94 -27.57 20.98
CA GLY A 665 -1.03 -26.54 20.49
C GLY A 665 0.43 -27.00 20.45
N MET A 666 0.91 -27.70 21.47
CA MET A 666 2.23 -28.36 21.46
C MET A 666 2.34 -29.46 20.40
N GLN A 667 1.29 -30.25 20.16
CA GLN A 667 1.27 -31.20 19.04
C GLN A 667 1.36 -30.47 17.69
N PHE A 668 0.68 -29.33 17.51
CA PHE A 668 0.77 -28.53 16.27
C PHE A 668 2.18 -27.94 16.11
N ARG A 669 2.76 -27.36 17.17
CA ARG A 669 4.15 -26.89 17.18
C ARG A 669 5.13 -28.00 16.79
N ASN A 670 5.02 -29.19 17.38
CA ASN A 670 6.01 -30.25 17.22
C ASN A 670 5.82 -31.08 15.93
N LYS A 671 4.58 -31.24 15.45
CA LYS A 671 4.27 -32.01 14.24
C LYS A 671 4.14 -31.16 12.97
N ALA A 672 3.58 -29.95 13.06
CA ALA A 672 3.32 -29.09 11.91
C ALA A 672 4.38 -28.01 11.70
N LEU A 673 4.80 -27.31 12.77
CA LEU A 673 5.75 -26.19 12.64
C LEU A 673 7.22 -26.66 12.67
N ALA A 674 7.56 -27.55 13.60
CA ALA A 674 8.94 -27.96 13.83
C ALA A 674 9.61 -28.68 12.63
N PRO A 675 8.93 -29.48 11.79
CA PRO A 675 9.58 -30.07 10.62
C PRO A 675 9.99 -29.05 9.55
N GLY A 676 9.36 -27.88 9.48
CA GLY A 676 9.60 -26.95 8.38
C GLY A 676 9.32 -27.57 7.01
N GLY A 677 10.07 -27.14 6.00
CA GLY A 677 10.08 -27.78 4.68
C GLY A 677 10.83 -29.12 4.60
N ALA A 678 11.26 -29.72 5.72
CA ALA A 678 12.05 -30.96 5.72
C ALA A 678 11.22 -32.22 5.38
N LYS A 679 9.88 -32.13 5.50
CA LYS A 679 8.90 -33.16 5.16
C LYS A 679 7.95 -32.66 4.07
N GLU A 680 7.24 -33.58 3.42
CA GLU A 680 6.15 -33.20 2.51
C GLU A 680 4.96 -32.65 3.32
N PRO A 681 4.31 -31.54 2.89
CA PRO A 681 3.22 -30.93 3.65
C PRO A 681 2.02 -31.86 3.90
N ILE A 682 1.73 -32.77 2.97
CA ILE A 682 0.65 -33.74 3.13
C ILE A 682 0.95 -34.74 4.27
N GLU A 683 2.19 -35.23 4.38
CA GLU A 683 2.62 -36.09 5.49
C GLU A 683 2.53 -35.36 6.84
N VAL A 684 2.87 -34.08 6.84
CA VAL A 684 2.81 -33.19 8.02
C VAL A 684 1.36 -33.00 8.48
N LEU A 685 0.44 -32.71 7.56
CA LEU A 685 -0.98 -32.62 7.87
C LEU A 685 -1.55 -33.95 8.35
N SER A 686 -1.25 -35.05 7.64
CA SER A 686 -1.81 -36.36 7.97
C SER A 686 -1.33 -36.91 9.32
N ASP A 687 -0.07 -36.68 9.70
CA ASP A 687 0.45 -37.05 11.03
C ASP A 687 -0.15 -36.20 12.17
N PHE A 688 -0.43 -34.91 11.91
CA PHE A 688 -1.07 -34.04 12.90
C PHE A 688 -2.58 -34.30 13.04
N LEU A 689 -3.28 -34.46 11.91
CA LEU A 689 -4.71 -34.76 11.86
C LEU A 689 -5.02 -36.19 12.33
N GLY A 690 -4.14 -37.16 12.02
CA GLY A 690 -4.37 -38.60 12.21
C GLY A 690 -5.17 -39.24 11.05
N ARG A 691 -5.32 -38.49 9.96
CA ARG A 691 -6.00 -38.85 8.70
C ARG A 691 -5.59 -37.85 7.62
N GLU A 692 -5.83 -38.18 6.36
CA GLU A 692 -5.74 -37.19 5.27
C GLU A 692 -6.62 -35.95 5.53
N PRO A 693 -6.19 -34.75 5.12
CA PRO A 693 -6.99 -33.53 5.24
C PRO A 693 -8.25 -33.59 4.36
N SER A 694 -9.28 -32.83 4.74
CA SER A 694 -10.60 -32.89 4.10
C SER A 694 -11.22 -31.51 3.91
N ILE A 695 -11.88 -31.30 2.76
CA ILE A 695 -12.65 -30.08 2.49
C ILE A 695 -13.89 -29.92 3.37
N ARG A 696 -14.31 -30.99 4.08
CA ARG A 696 -15.60 -31.04 4.75
C ARG A 696 -15.77 -29.99 5.84
N ALA A 697 -14.78 -29.82 6.72
CA ALA A 697 -14.84 -28.83 7.79
C ALA A 697 -15.04 -27.40 7.28
N PHE A 698 -14.44 -27.08 6.13
CA PHE A 698 -14.57 -25.80 5.45
C PHE A 698 -15.96 -25.56 4.84
N VAL A 699 -16.54 -26.60 4.22
CA VAL A 699 -17.90 -26.56 3.69
C VAL A 699 -18.92 -26.46 4.82
N ASP A 700 -18.79 -27.30 5.85
CA ASP A 700 -19.68 -27.35 7.01
C ASP A 700 -19.66 -25.99 7.76
N ALA A 701 -18.49 -25.38 7.96
CA ALA A 701 -18.36 -24.05 8.59
C ALA A 701 -19.08 -22.91 7.84
N LYS A 702 -19.18 -23.00 6.50
CA LYS A 702 -19.95 -22.04 5.68
C LYS A 702 -21.45 -22.41 5.66
N ALA A 703 -21.80 -23.69 5.73
CA ALA A 703 -23.18 -24.19 5.69
C ALA A 703 -23.97 -24.08 7.02
N ASP A 704 -23.28 -24.15 8.17
CA ASP A 704 -23.87 -23.92 9.49
C ASP A 704 -24.38 -22.47 9.65
N TYR A 705 -23.88 -21.53 8.84
CA TYR A 705 -24.35 -20.16 8.84
C TYR A 705 -25.66 -19.96 8.07
N ARG A 706 -26.79 -20.06 8.76
CA ARG A 706 -28.12 -19.73 8.22
C ARG A 706 -28.50 -18.28 8.51
N THR A 707 -28.46 -17.43 7.49
CA THR A 707 -29.14 -16.12 7.50
C THR A 707 -30.66 -16.30 7.73
N ASP A 708 -31.22 -15.58 8.71
CA ASP A 708 -32.68 -15.56 8.96
C ASP A 708 -33.39 -14.66 7.93
N TRP A 709 -33.50 -15.17 6.71
CA TRP A 709 -34.06 -14.47 5.56
C TRP A 709 -35.50 -13.98 5.77
N LYS A 710 -36.29 -14.68 6.61
CA LYS A 710 -37.68 -14.28 6.94
C LYS A 710 -37.72 -12.98 7.73
N ARG A 711 -36.73 -12.76 8.59
CA ARG A 711 -36.57 -11.54 9.41
C ARG A 711 -36.07 -10.34 8.60
N ILE A 712 -35.33 -10.57 7.52
CA ILE A 712 -34.85 -9.50 6.61
C ILE A 712 -35.99 -9.02 5.71
N LEU A 713 -36.71 -9.95 5.06
CA LEU A 713 -37.83 -9.59 4.18
C LEU A 713 -38.96 -8.83 4.88
N SER A 714 -39.15 -9.01 6.19
CA SER A 714 -40.16 -8.31 6.98
C SER A 714 -39.77 -6.90 7.42
N LYS A 715 -38.47 -6.61 7.59
CA LYS A 715 -37.96 -5.26 7.92
C LYS A 715 -38.03 -4.26 6.76
N LEU A 716 -37.90 -4.76 5.53
CA LEU A 716 -37.84 -3.92 4.32
C LEU A 716 -39.19 -3.25 3.97
N PRO A 717 -39.24 -1.93 3.71
CA PRO A 717 -40.46 -1.24 3.30
C PRO A 717 -41.09 -1.82 2.03
N ARG A 718 -42.42 -1.89 1.96
CA ARG A 718 -43.14 -2.10 0.70
C ARG A 718 -43.34 -0.74 0.01
N LYS A 719 -42.80 -0.56 -1.21
CA LYS A 719 -43.21 0.57 -2.06
C LYS A 719 -44.70 0.45 -2.35
N SER A 720 -45.49 1.47 -2.01
CA SER A 720 -46.91 1.54 -2.35
C SER A 720 -47.07 1.97 -3.81
N SER A 721 -47.25 1.00 -4.69
CA SER A 721 -47.68 1.24 -6.07
C SER A 721 -49.13 1.76 -6.10
N LYS A 722 -49.30 3.08 -5.95
CA LYS A 722 -50.52 3.77 -6.38
C LYS A 722 -50.57 3.79 -7.91
N SER A 723 -51.00 2.69 -8.53
CA SER A 723 -51.48 2.71 -9.91
C SER A 723 -52.78 3.52 -9.96
N ASN A 724 -52.77 4.58 -10.77
CA ASN A 724 -53.86 5.53 -10.88
C ASN A 724 -54.46 5.41 -12.28
N GLU A 725 -55.22 4.34 -12.53
CA GLU A 725 -55.89 4.10 -13.81
C GLU A 725 -57.40 3.99 -13.66
N ARG A 726 -58.09 4.37 -14.75
CA ARG A 726 -59.48 4.81 -14.75
C ARG A 726 -60.44 3.66 -15.04
N HIS A 727 -61.71 3.86 -14.68
CA HIS A 727 -62.81 3.06 -15.18
C HIS A 727 -62.83 2.99 -16.70
N GLU A 728 -62.93 1.78 -17.25
CA GLU A 728 -63.82 1.53 -18.39
C GLU A 728 -64.37 0.09 -18.34
N ASN A 729 -65.38 -0.18 -19.17
CA ASN A 729 -66.45 -1.14 -18.84
C ASN A 729 -66.55 -2.29 -19.87
N GLY A 730 -66.94 -3.48 -19.41
CA GLY A 730 -67.23 -4.67 -20.26
C GLY A 730 -66.02 -5.52 -20.63
N GLY A 731 -66.15 -6.84 -20.84
CA GLY A 731 -67.32 -7.71 -20.70
C GLY A 731 -66.95 -9.20 -20.87
N ASN A 732 -67.87 -10.09 -20.46
CA ASN A 732 -67.84 -11.57 -20.50
C ASN A 732 -67.02 -12.20 -21.66
N TYR A 733 -66.33 -13.34 -21.48
CA TYR A 733 -66.87 -14.70 -21.29
C TYR A 733 -65.75 -15.65 -20.81
N ALA A 734 -65.90 -16.39 -19.70
CA ALA A 734 -66.19 -17.84 -19.63
C ALA A 734 -65.01 -18.77 -20.05
N THR A 735 -64.76 -19.96 -19.47
CA THR A 735 -65.63 -20.90 -18.73
C THR A 735 -64.79 -21.94 -17.94
N TYR A 736 -65.47 -22.74 -17.10
CA TYR A 736 -65.02 -23.99 -16.44
C TYR A 736 -64.09 -23.89 -15.21
N PHE A 737 -64.16 -24.83 -14.25
CA PHE A 737 -65.28 -25.48 -13.54
C PHE A 737 -64.66 -26.39 -12.45
N ASN A 738 -65.36 -26.57 -11.33
CA ASN A 738 -65.20 -27.71 -10.40
C ASN A 738 -63.86 -27.90 -9.65
N ASN A 739 -63.82 -28.62 -8.52
CA ASN A 739 -64.77 -28.60 -7.39
C ASN A 739 -64.12 -29.26 -6.16
N ALA A 740 -64.70 -28.97 -4.99
CA ALA A 740 -64.88 -29.85 -3.84
C ALA A 740 -63.68 -30.49 -3.10
N SER A 741 -63.76 -30.36 -1.77
CA SER A 741 -63.45 -31.38 -0.74
C SER A 741 -61.97 -31.75 -0.49
N SER A 742 -61.57 -32.35 0.63
CA SER A 742 -61.97 -32.27 2.07
C SER A 742 -60.93 -33.11 2.87
N THR A 743 -60.83 -33.17 4.21
CA THR A 743 -61.59 -32.61 5.36
C THR A 743 -60.67 -32.67 6.59
N ASN A 744 -61.10 -32.05 7.72
CA ASN A 744 -60.76 -32.48 9.09
C ASN A 744 -59.31 -32.26 9.62
N SER A 745 -59.09 -32.01 10.92
CA SER A 745 -60.03 -31.63 11.98
C SER A 745 -59.29 -31.27 13.28
N ARG A 746 -59.92 -30.39 14.09
CA ARG A 746 -59.92 -30.39 15.57
C ARG A 746 -58.56 -30.12 16.28
N SER A 747 -58.54 -29.44 17.42
CA SER A 747 -59.62 -28.82 18.21
C SER A 747 -59.03 -27.85 19.26
N SER A 748 -59.92 -27.12 19.94
CA SER A 748 -59.90 -26.85 21.40
C SER A 748 -58.68 -26.18 22.04
N GLU A 749 -58.80 -25.19 22.92
CA GLU A 749 -59.97 -24.61 23.59
C GLU A 749 -59.51 -23.36 24.40
N LEU A 750 -60.45 -22.43 24.68
CA LEU A 750 -60.59 -21.66 25.95
C LEU A 750 -59.38 -20.81 26.47
N GLU A 751 -59.55 -19.64 27.09
CA GLU A 751 -60.72 -18.79 27.31
C GLU A 751 -60.31 -17.36 27.70
N GLU A 752 -61.29 -16.46 27.69
CA GLU A 752 -61.42 -15.27 28.56
C GLU A 752 -60.34 -14.16 28.60
N SER A 753 -60.71 -12.88 28.76
CA SER A 753 -62.02 -12.26 28.54
C SER A 753 -61.93 -10.74 28.37
N ASN A 754 -62.96 -10.18 27.72
CA ASN A 754 -63.61 -8.89 28.02
C ASN A 754 -62.71 -7.64 28.24
N LYS A 755 -62.65 -6.74 27.24
CA LYS A 755 -63.62 -5.63 26.98
C LYS A 755 -63.12 -4.31 27.57
N SER A 756 -62.77 -3.33 26.73
CA SER A 756 -63.65 -2.22 26.28
C SER A 756 -63.84 -1.14 27.36
N ARG A 757 -63.83 0.16 27.08
CA ARG A 757 -64.26 0.87 25.85
C ARG A 757 -63.79 2.35 25.93
N THR A 758 -63.77 3.05 24.78
CA THR A 758 -64.09 4.50 24.53
C THR A 758 -64.13 5.50 25.73
N SER A 759 -63.70 6.77 25.64
CA SER A 759 -63.72 7.73 24.49
C SER A 759 -62.82 8.96 24.79
N VAL A 760 -62.04 9.54 23.87
CA VAL A 760 -62.37 10.63 22.88
C VAL A 760 -62.39 12.07 23.46
N ILE A 761 -61.81 13.02 22.70
CA ILE A 761 -61.80 14.52 22.72
C ILE A 761 -60.74 15.32 23.57
N SER A 762 -60.03 16.21 22.85
CA SER A 762 -59.55 17.59 23.17
C SER A 762 -58.31 17.90 24.06
N LEU A 763 -57.31 18.47 23.38
CA LEU A 763 -56.41 19.59 23.75
C LEU A 763 -57.18 20.79 24.38
N PRO A 764 -56.57 21.72 25.18
CA PRO A 764 -55.37 22.48 24.76
C PRO A 764 -54.35 23.00 25.83
N THR A 765 -53.36 23.73 25.30
CA THR A 765 -52.24 24.54 25.88
C THR A 765 -52.41 25.27 27.22
N GLY A 766 -51.29 25.45 27.97
CA GLY A 766 -51.10 26.62 28.86
C GLY A 766 -49.96 26.62 29.92
N THR A 767 -48.85 27.31 29.62
CA THR A 767 -48.00 28.20 30.49
C THR A 767 -47.47 27.81 31.90
N ASN A 768 -46.12 27.89 32.03
CA ASN A 768 -45.24 28.53 33.06
C ASN A 768 -45.68 28.72 34.54
N TYR A 769 -44.78 28.43 35.51
CA TYR A 769 -43.95 29.43 36.26
C TYR A 769 -42.91 28.77 37.23
N ALA A 770 -41.93 29.55 37.71
CA ALA A 770 -40.89 29.21 38.71
C ALA A 770 -41.44 29.25 40.17
N SER A 771 -40.74 29.08 41.32
CA SER A 771 -39.42 29.58 41.80
C SER A 771 -39.08 28.88 43.17
N GLU A 772 -37.84 28.52 43.57
CA GLU A 772 -36.79 29.30 44.32
C GLU A 772 -36.55 28.87 45.80
N VAL A 773 -35.49 29.46 46.41
CA VAL A 773 -34.92 29.48 47.80
C VAL A 773 -33.51 28.84 47.85
N GLU A 774 -32.36 29.55 47.84
CA GLU A 774 -31.73 30.52 48.80
C GLU A 774 -31.23 29.88 50.15
N GLN A 775 -30.12 30.24 50.86
CA GLN A 775 -29.41 31.52 51.14
C GLN A 775 -27.89 31.39 51.57
N ASN A 776 -27.04 32.41 51.26
CA ASN A 776 -26.05 33.23 52.08
C ASN A 776 -25.00 32.61 53.07
N HIS A 777 -23.83 33.19 53.48
CA HIS A 777 -23.06 34.45 53.17
C HIS A 777 -21.60 34.49 53.80
N HIS A 778 -20.72 35.41 53.31
CA HIS A 778 -19.48 36.03 53.91
C HIS A 778 -18.21 35.15 54.26
N GLY A 779 -16.95 35.62 54.34
CA GLY A 779 -16.26 36.87 53.93
C GLY A 779 -14.81 37.12 54.48
N ASN A 780 -13.85 37.52 53.59
CA ASN A 780 -12.63 38.40 53.78
C ASN A 780 -11.24 37.96 54.39
N LYS A 781 -10.16 38.25 53.61
CA LYS A 781 -8.75 38.73 53.92
C LYS A 781 -7.55 37.85 54.40
N ASN A 782 -6.42 38.05 53.68
CA ASN A 782 -4.96 37.89 53.98
C ASN A 782 -4.41 36.51 54.46
N GLY A 783 -3.25 35.98 54.02
CA GLY A 783 -2.28 36.33 52.95
C GLY A 783 -0.86 35.77 53.23
N GLY A 784 -0.24 35.02 52.29
CA GLY A 784 1.18 34.61 52.39
C GLY A 784 1.62 33.29 51.69
N PHE A 785 2.35 33.41 50.58
CA PHE A 785 3.29 32.44 49.92
C PHE A 785 3.10 30.90 49.99
N ALA A 786 2.85 30.26 48.84
CA ALA A 786 3.84 29.40 48.13
C ALA A 786 3.28 28.74 46.83
N ASN A 787 4.17 28.50 45.87
CA ASN A 787 3.94 27.96 44.51
C ASN A 787 2.99 26.75 44.34
N SER A 788 2.11 26.80 43.32
CA SER A 788 1.78 25.59 42.53
C SER A 788 1.27 25.90 41.10
N LYS A 789 1.74 25.07 40.16
CA LYS A 789 1.10 24.54 38.91
C LYS A 789 0.40 25.44 37.87
N GLN A 790 0.63 25.03 36.62
CA GLN A 790 -0.27 25.04 35.45
C GLN A 790 -0.97 26.35 35.04
N ASN A 791 -0.54 26.90 33.90
CA ASN A 791 -1.43 27.62 32.99
C ASN A 791 -1.60 26.79 31.71
N GLY A 792 -2.67 26.00 31.66
CA GLY A 792 -3.32 25.71 30.38
C GLY A 792 -4.15 26.93 29.99
N ILE A 793 -4.16 27.31 28.71
CA ILE A 793 -5.09 28.34 28.23
C ILE A 793 -6.44 27.66 28.05
N ALA A 794 -7.36 27.92 28.98
CA ALA A 794 -8.75 27.53 28.84
C ALA A 794 -9.41 28.40 27.76
N VAL A 795 -10.04 27.77 26.77
CA VAL A 795 -11.00 28.43 25.88
C VAL A 795 -12.36 27.77 26.10
N SER A 796 -13.09 28.29 27.08
CA SER A 796 -14.55 28.21 27.11
C SER A 796 -15.08 29.54 26.59
N SER A 797 -15.37 29.59 25.29
CA SER A 797 -16.13 30.66 24.64
C SER A 797 -16.86 30.05 23.45
N SER A 798 -18.15 30.30 23.35
CA SER A 798 -18.99 29.85 22.24
C SER A 798 -18.44 30.31 20.88
N TYR A 799 -18.41 29.40 19.90
CA TYR A 799 -17.97 29.70 18.53
C TYR A 799 -19.12 30.40 17.78
N GLU A 800 -19.33 31.68 18.09
CA GLU A 800 -20.45 32.48 17.60
C GLU A 800 -20.16 33.18 16.27
N ALA A 801 -21.21 33.39 15.47
CA ALA A 801 -21.12 34.06 14.18
C ALA A 801 -20.89 35.57 14.34
N LEU A 802 -19.86 36.11 13.68
CA LEU A 802 -19.53 37.53 13.68
C LEU A 802 -20.31 38.31 12.60
N PRO A 803 -20.72 39.58 12.84
CA PRO A 803 -21.47 40.41 11.88
C PRO A 803 -20.86 40.45 10.48
N ALA A 804 -21.68 40.64 9.44
CA ALA A 804 -21.22 40.70 8.06
C ALA A 804 -20.54 42.05 7.75
N PHE A 805 -19.60 42.06 6.79
CA PHE A 805 -18.88 43.28 6.37
C PHE A 805 -19.76 44.39 5.78
N ARG A 806 -21.03 44.09 5.45
CA ARG A 806 -22.01 45.05 4.90
C ARG A 806 -22.67 45.90 5.99
N ASP A 807 -22.76 45.38 7.21
CA ASP A 807 -23.55 45.97 8.30
C ASP A 807 -22.71 46.86 9.24
N VAL A 808 -21.43 47.04 8.91
CA VAL A 808 -20.41 47.67 9.78
C VAL A 808 -19.74 48.86 9.06
N PRO A 809 -19.53 50.02 9.73
CA PRO A 809 -18.87 51.19 9.14
C PRO A 809 -17.45 50.90 8.63
N SER A 810 -17.02 51.57 7.55
CA SER A 810 -15.71 51.34 6.93
C SER A 810 -14.51 51.51 7.88
N SER A 811 -14.64 52.34 8.92
CA SER A 811 -13.64 52.50 9.99
C SER A 811 -13.41 51.24 10.82
N GLU A 812 -14.40 50.36 10.94
CA GLU A 812 -14.35 49.17 11.79
C GLU A 812 -14.04 47.88 11.01
N LYS A 813 -14.15 47.91 9.67
CA LYS A 813 -13.97 46.71 8.82
C LYS A 813 -12.61 46.04 8.95
N GLN A 814 -11.50 46.78 9.14
CA GLN A 814 -10.19 46.14 9.40
C GLN A 814 -10.13 45.46 10.77
N SER A 815 -10.77 46.01 11.81
CA SER A 815 -10.86 45.37 13.14
C SER A 815 -11.71 44.10 13.07
N LEU A 816 -12.83 44.14 12.35
CA LEU A 816 -13.68 42.98 12.09
C LEU A 816 -12.94 41.91 11.27
N MET A 817 -12.14 42.29 10.28
CA MET A 817 -11.31 41.37 9.49
C MET A 817 -10.30 40.62 10.38
N ILE A 818 -9.63 41.30 11.30
CA ILE A 818 -8.71 40.66 12.27
C ILE A 818 -9.45 39.65 13.17
N LYS A 819 -10.67 39.99 13.62
CA LYS A 819 -11.51 39.07 14.42
C LYS A 819 -11.95 37.84 13.61
N LYS A 820 -12.44 38.03 12.37
CA LYS A 820 -12.83 36.93 11.47
C LYS A 820 -11.64 36.04 11.10
N LEU A 821 -10.45 36.61 10.84
CA LEU A 821 -9.23 35.83 10.58
C LEU A 821 -8.84 34.98 11.79
N ASN A 822 -8.89 35.52 13.02
CA ASN A 822 -8.61 34.75 14.23
C ASN A 822 -9.66 33.64 14.48
N LEU A 823 -10.93 33.88 14.17
CA LEU A 823 -11.97 32.84 14.23
C LEU A 823 -11.65 31.68 13.27
N CYS A 824 -11.17 31.99 12.06
CA CYS A 824 -10.76 30.99 11.06
C CYS A 824 -9.45 30.24 11.39
N CYS A 825 -8.67 30.67 12.41
CA CYS A 825 -7.49 29.94 12.89
C CYS A 825 -7.85 28.70 13.73
N VAL A 826 -9.11 28.49 14.12
CA VAL A 826 -9.53 27.27 14.83
C VAL A 826 -9.53 26.11 13.85
N VAL A 827 -8.62 25.15 14.00
CA VAL A 827 -8.59 23.90 13.21
C VAL A 827 -9.67 22.96 13.74
N PHE A 828 -10.44 22.36 12.83
CA PHE A 828 -11.40 21.32 13.16
C PHE A 828 -10.91 19.99 12.58
N ASP A 829 -11.18 18.90 13.28
CA ASP A 829 -11.01 17.55 12.74
C ASP A 829 -12.13 17.26 11.73
N PHE A 830 -11.74 16.96 10.50
CA PHE A 830 -12.64 16.61 9.39
C PHE A 830 -12.72 15.10 9.13
N THR A 831 -12.00 14.27 9.88
CA THR A 831 -12.13 12.80 9.80
C THR A 831 -13.48 12.29 10.32
N ASP A 832 -14.15 13.09 11.17
CA ASP A 832 -15.50 12.87 11.65
C ASP A 832 -16.43 14.01 11.14
N PRO A 833 -17.30 13.76 10.15
CA PRO A 833 -18.20 14.77 9.61
C PRO A 833 -19.36 15.12 10.55
N THR A 834 -19.61 14.35 11.63
CA THR A 834 -20.74 14.57 12.55
C THR A 834 -20.42 15.55 13.69
N LYS A 835 -19.14 15.73 14.02
CA LYS A 835 -18.69 16.66 15.07
C LYS A 835 -18.55 18.09 14.56
N HIS A 836 -18.92 19.05 15.42
CA HIS A 836 -18.76 20.49 15.20
C HIS A 836 -19.45 21.03 13.92
N LEU A 837 -20.59 20.46 13.54
CA LEU A 837 -21.32 20.82 12.31
C LEU A 837 -21.61 22.34 12.21
N LYS A 838 -22.08 22.95 13.31
CA LYS A 838 -22.43 24.38 13.34
C LYS A 838 -21.17 25.26 13.28
N GLU A 839 -20.13 24.87 13.99
CA GLU A 839 -18.88 25.63 14.09
C GLU A 839 -18.08 25.54 12.77
N LYS A 840 -18.10 24.37 12.11
CA LYS A 840 -17.62 24.19 10.73
C LYS A 840 -18.40 25.07 9.76
N GLU A 841 -19.73 25.06 9.78
CA GLU A 841 -20.56 25.92 8.92
C GLU A 841 -20.27 27.43 9.14
N ILE A 842 -20.19 27.90 10.39
CA ILE A 842 -19.81 29.28 10.73
C ILE A 842 -18.41 29.62 10.21
N LYS A 843 -17.44 28.70 10.31
CA LYS A 843 -16.09 28.89 9.73
C LYS A 843 -16.14 28.99 8.21
N GLN A 844 -16.94 28.16 7.55
CA GLN A 844 -17.05 28.14 6.09
C GLN A 844 -17.62 29.46 5.56
N LEU A 845 -18.73 29.93 6.14
CA LEU A 845 -19.35 31.21 5.80
C LEU A 845 -18.40 32.40 6.08
N THR A 846 -17.68 32.36 7.21
CA THR A 846 -16.70 33.41 7.55
C THR A 846 -15.53 33.45 6.56
N LEU A 847 -15.05 32.30 6.09
CA LEU A 847 -14.00 32.21 5.06
C LEU A 847 -14.48 32.76 3.71
N LEU A 848 -15.72 32.48 3.29
CA LEU A 848 -16.31 33.04 2.06
C LEU A 848 -16.42 34.57 2.14
N GLU A 849 -16.93 35.11 3.25
CA GLU A 849 -16.98 36.56 3.45
C GLU A 849 -15.58 37.22 3.41
N LEU A 850 -14.54 36.54 3.90
CA LEU A 850 -13.17 37.03 3.82
C LEU A 850 -12.64 37.08 2.37
N VAL A 851 -12.98 36.09 1.54
CA VAL A 851 -12.64 36.07 0.10
C VAL A 851 -13.36 37.17 -0.68
N ASP A 852 -14.66 37.36 -0.41
CA ASP A 852 -15.46 38.43 -1.01
C ASP A 852 -14.96 39.82 -0.59
N TYR A 853 -14.58 39.98 0.69
CA TYR A 853 -14.00 41.22 1.19
C TYR A 853 -12.63 41.51 0.57
N LEU A 854 -11.74 40.52 0.44
CA LEU A 854 -10.46 40.68 -0.27
C LEU A 854 -10.64 41.10 -1.74
N THR A 855 -11.74 40.67 -2.38
CA THR A 855 -12.03 40.97 -3.79
C THR A 855 -12.70 42.35 -3.97
N SER A 856 -13.33 42.89 -2.93
CA SER A 856 -14.06 44.18 -2.97
C SER A 856 -13.36 45.34 -2.23
N ALA A 857 -12.31 45.07 -1.45
CA ALA A 857 -11.54 46.08 -0.74
C ALA A 857 -10.65 46.92 -1.69
N ASN A 858 -10.74 48.24 -1.57
CA ASN A 858 -9.92 49.22 -2.30
C ASN A 858 -8.83 49.89 -1.43
N ASP A 859 -8.75 49.53 -0.14
CA ASP A 859 -7.84 50.13 0.83
C ASP A 859 -6.60 49.25 1.08
N LYS A 860 -5.49 49.88 1.50
CA LYS A 860 -4.29 49.16 1.92
C LYS A 860 -4.53 48.38 3.22
N PHE A 861 -4.15 47.11 3.24
CA PHE A 861 -4.18 46.30 4.45
C PHE A 861 -3.09 46.75 5.44
N SER A 862 -3.43 46.74 6.73
CA SER A 862 -2.48 47.00 7.83
C SER A 862 -1.53 45.82 8.04
N GLU A 863 -0.39 46.06 8.71
CA GLU A 863 0.62 45.03 9.03
C GLU A 863 0.02 43.90 9.89
N THR A 864 -0.89 44.22 10.81
CA THR A 864 -1.64 43.26 11.62
C THR A 864 -2.58 42.38 10.79
N VAL A 865 -3.29 42.93 9.80
CA VAL A 865 -4.11 42.13 8.88
C VAL A 865 -3.23 41.18 8.03
N MET A 866 -2.06 41.64 7.59
CA MET A 866 -1.13 40.78 6.83
C MET A 866 -0.59 39.62 7.68
N GLN A 867 -0.21 39.89 8.94
CA GLN A 867 0.25 38.89 9.89
C GLN A 867 -0.81 37.82 10.17
N GLU A 868 -2.02 38.25 10.53
CA GLU A 868 -3.11 37.34 10.88
C GLU A 868 -3.65 36.58 9.65
N GLY A 869 -3.59 37.19 8.46
CA GLY A 869 -3.91 36.53 7.20
C GLY A 869 -2.96 35.36 6.89
N ILE A 870 -1.65 35.58 7.00
CA ILE A 870 -0.64 34.53 6.74
C ILE A 870 -0.68 33.47 7.84
N LYS A 871 -0.87 33.85 9.10
CA LYS A 871 -1.06 32.91 10.23
C LYS A 871 -2.28 32.01 10.03
N MET A 872 -3.42 32.56 9.59
CA MET A 872 -4.62 31.77 9.26
C MET A 872 -4.35 30.77 8.14
N VAL A 873 -3.66 31.19 7.07
CA VAL A 873 -3.23 30.30 5.98
C VAL A 873 -2.30 29.19 6.49
N SER A 874 -1.24 29.52 7.25
CA SER A 874 -0.29 28.52 7.78
C SER A 874 -0.97 27.47 8.65
N ILE A 875 -1.86 27.89 9.56
CA ILE A 875 -2.56 26.99 10.50
C ILE A 875 -3.54 26.06 9.80
N ASN A 876 -4.11 26.47 8.66
CA ASN A 876 -5.09 25.67 7.93
C ASN A 876 -4.48 24.80 6.81
N LEU A 877 -3.39 25.23 6.16
CA LEU A 877 -2.83 24.53 5.01
C LEU A 877 -1.68 23.56 5.36
N PHE A 878 -0.77 23.97 6.25
CA PHE A 878 0.43 23.19 6.53
C PHE A 878 0.13 22.00 7.44
N ARG A 879 0.10 20.82 6.82
CA ARG A 879 -0.19 19.53 7.46
C ARG A 879 0.74 18.45 6.90
N THR A 880 0.95 17.40 7.68
CA THR A 880 1.83 16.28 7.31
C THR A 880 1.06 15.27 6.46
N PHE A 881 1.55 14.94 5.27
CA PHE A 881 0.98 13.85 4.48
C PHE A 881 1.28 12.48 5.09
N ASN A 882 0.40 11.54 4.80
CA ASN A 882 0.53 10.16 5.24
C ASN A 882 1.35 9.39 4.19
N PRO A 883 2.57 8.88 4.47
CA PRO A 883 3.44 8.32 3.43
C PRO A 883 2.82 7.10 2.72
N GLN A 884 3.00 7.03 1.40
CA GLN A 884 2.34 6.05 0.52
C GLN A 884 2.89 4.61 0.62
N PRO A 885 2.05 3.59 0.34
CA PRO A 885 2.45 2.20 0.12
C PRO A 885 3.39 1.88 -1.08
N ARG A 886 3.91 0.64 -1.09
CA ARG A 886 4.82 -0.03 -2.05
C ARG A 886 4.64 -1.55 -1.87
N GLU A 887 3.69 -2.16 -2.56
CA GLU A 887 3.20 -3.51 -2.26
C GLU A 887 4.15 -4.66 -2.60
N ASN A 888 4.49 -5.47 -1.58
CA ASN A 888 4.05 -6.86 -1.50
C ASN A 888 3.06 -6.98 -0.34
N LYS A 889 1.83 -7.43 -0.60
CA LYS A 889 0.96 -8.03 0.42
C LYS A 889 0.03 -9.07 -0.19
N VAL A 890 -0.18 -10.15 0.53
CA VAL A 890 -1.16 -11.20 0.24
C VAL A 890 -2.33 -11.01 1.21
N GLY A 891 -3.56 -11.24 0.76
CA GLY A 891 -4.68 -11.54 1.67
C GLY A 891 -5.54 -10.37 2.16
N GLU A 892 -6.18 -9.63 1.24
CA GLU A 892 -7.63 -9.33 1.35
C GLU A 892 -8.18 -9.30 -0.11
N GLY A 893 -9.39 -9.80 -0.33
CA GLY A 893 -9.75 -10.42 -1.62
C GLY A 893 -9.82 -9.48 -2.85
N PHE A 894 -9.08 -9.83 -3.91
CA PHE A 894 -9.12 -9.26 -5.27
C PHE A 894 -9.28 -7.73 -5.41
N ASP A 895 -8.57 -6.97 -4.60
CA ASP A 895 -8.28 -5.55 -4.87
C ASP A 895 -6.76 -5.33 -4.87
N LEU A 896 -6.16 -5.49 -6.05
CA LEU A 896 -4.77 -5.12 -6.35
C LEU A 896 -4.68 -4.04 -7.45
N ASP A 897 -5.81 -3.46 -7.88
CA ASP A 897 -5.79 -2.25 -8.70
C ASP A 897 -5.90 -1.01 -7.78
N GLU A 898 -4.71 -0.54 -7.38
CA GLU A 898 -4.40 0.88 -7.14
C GLU A 898 -4.79 1.51 -5.80
N GLU A 899 -3.78 2.09 -5.16
CA GLU A 899 -3.91 3.16 -4.17
C GLU A 899 -4.89 4.24 -4.65
N GLU A 900 -6.05 4.31 -4.01
CA GLU A 900 -7.01 5.41 -4.13
C GLU A 900 -6.30 6.74 -3.86
N PRO A 901 -6.32 7.73 -4.78
CA PRO A 901 -5.81 9.06 -4.50
C PRO A 901 -6.63 9.65 -3.34
N SER A 902 -6.05 9.72 -2.14
CA SER A 902 -6.82 10.06 -0.96
C SER A 902 -7.22 11.54 -1.03
N MET A 903 -8.54 11.75 -1.12
CA MET A 903 -9.10 13.09 -1.17
C MET A 903 -9.26 13.62 0.25
N ASP A 904 -8.74 14.82 0.47
CA ASP A 904 -8.69 15.40 1.82
C ASP A 904 -10.12 15.66 2.36
N PRO A 905 -10.52 15.07 3.50
CA PRO A 905 -11.84 15.29 4.08
C PRO A 905 -12.11 16.77 4.43
N ALA A 906 -11.07 17.58 4.63
CA ALA A 906 -11.18 19.01 4.87
C ALA A 906 -11.29 19.85 3.58
N TRP A 907 -11.34 19.25 2.39
CA TRP A 907 -11.24 19.97 1.11
C TRP A 907 -12.23 21.13 0.95
N SER A 908 -13.48 20.97 1.42
CA SER A 908 -14.51 22.02 1.36
C SER A 908 -14.14 23.30 2.12
N HIS A 909 -13.21 23.21 3.09
CA HIS A 909 -12.60 24.34 3.79
C HIS A 909 -11.26 24.73 3.17
N LEU A 910 -10.39 23.75 2.88
CA LEU A 910 -9.06 24.00 2.30
C LEU A 910 -9.16 24.78 0.98
N GLN A 911 -10.12 24.45 0.11
CA GLN A 911 -10.37 25.16 -1.14
C GLN A 911 -10.60 26.67 -0.92
N ILE A 912 -11.33 27.05 0.14
CA ILE A 912 -11.65 28.47 0.42
C ILE A 912 -10.42 29.17 1.01
N VAL A 913 -9.61 28.48 1.82
CA VAL A 913 -8.32 28.99 2.33
C VAL A 913 -7.32 29.16 1.17
N TYR A 914 -7.31 28.23 0.20
CA TYR A 914 -6.50 28.34 -1.01
C TYR A 914 -6.92 29.49 -1.91
N GLU A 915 -8.23 29.66 -2.17
CA GLU A 915 -8.74 30.81 -2.93
C GLU A 915 -8.44 32.13 -2.20
N PHE A 916 -8.64 32.20 -0.88
CA PHE A 916 -8.21 33.34 -0.05
C PHE A 916 -6.72 33.63 -0.25
N PHE A 917 -5.85 32.61 -0.21
CA PHE A 917 -4.42 32.81 -0.32
C PHE A 917 -3.97 33.21 -1.73
N VAL A 918 -4.57 32.64 -2.79
CA VAL A 918 -4.37 33.10 -4.19
C VAL A 918 -4.74 34.57 -4.33
N ARG A 919 -5.93 34.97 -3.86
CA ARG A 919 -6.43 36.36 -3.92
C ARG A 919 -5.56 37.31 -3.11
N PHE A 920 -5.16 36.90 -1.92
CA PHE A 920 -4.27 37.65 -1.04
C PHE A 920 -2.91 37.89 -1.73
N VAL A 921 -2.21 36.83 -2.16
CA VAL A 921 -0.91 36.97 -2.85
C VAL A 921 -1.05 37.76 -4.16
N ALA A 922 -2.15 37.62 -4.90
CA ALA A 922 -2.41 38.38 -6.12
C ALA A 922 -2.68 39.87 -5.87
N SER A 923 -3.25 40.26 -4.72
CA SER A 923 -3.73 41.62 -4.44
C SER A 923 -2.63 42.69 -4.56
N SER A 924 -2.89 43.73 -5.35
CA SER A 924 -2.02 44.90 -5.53
C SER A 924 -1.92 45.77 -4.27
N TYR A 925 -2.84 45.61 -3.32
CA TYR A 925 -2.90 46.39 -2.07
C TYR A 925 -1.99 45.86 -0.95
N ILE A 926 -1.30 44.74 -1.16
CA ILE A 926 -0.31 44.19 -0.23
C ILE A 926 1.09 44.76 -0.53
N ASP A 927 1.71 45.41 0.46
CA ASP A 927 3.10 45.83 0.38
C ASP A 927 4.05 44.61 0.48
N ALA A 928 4.66 44.24 -0.65
CA ALA A 928 5.64 43.16 -0.73
C ALA A 928 6.87 43.36 0.19
N LYS A 929 7.18 44.60 0.60
CA LYS A 929 8.28 44.89 1.56
C LYS A 929 7.92 44.52 3.00
N LEU A 930 6.64 44.52 3.36
CA LEU A 930 6.14 44.10 4.67
C LEU A 930 5.78 42.61 4.65
N ALA A 931 5.03 42.14 3.65
CA ALA A 931 4.58 40.75 3.56
C ALA A 931 5.73 39.72 3.52
N LYS A 932 6.91 40.07 2.98
CA LYS A 932 8.12 39.22 3.02
C LYS A 932 8.66 38.91 4.43
N ARG A 933 8.18 39.60 5.47
CA ARG A 933 8.51 39.29 6.89
C ARG A 933 7.79 38.04 7.38
N TYR A 934 6.70 37.67 6.71
CA TYR A 934 5.76 36.62 7.12
C TYR A 934 5.73 35.46 6.11
N VAL A 935 5.88 35.73 4.81
CA VAL A 935 6.18 34.71 3.79
C VAL A 935 7.69 34.48 3.77
N ASP A 936 8.22 33.82 4.79
CA ASP A 936 9.66 33.60 4.95
C ASP A 936 10.14 32.28 4.28
N HIS A 937 11.40 31.91 4.52
CA HIS A 937 11.95 30.66 3.98
C HIS A 937 11.33 29.40 4.61
N SER A 938 10.85 29.45 5.85
CA SER A 938 10.17 28.32 6.49
C SER A 938 8.79 28.11 5.86
N PHE A 939 8.02 29.18 5.70
CA PHE A 939 6.73 29.17 5.02
C PHE A 939 6.85 28.61 3.60
N ILE A 940 7.89 29.01 2.85
CA ILE A 940 8.12 28.54 1.49
C ILE A 940 8.50 27.06 1.43
N LEU A 941 9.24 26.53 2.41
CA LEU A 941 9.53 25.09 2.47
C LEU A 941 8.26 24.29 2.75
N GLN A 942 7.47 24.69 3.74
CA GLN A 942 6.21 24.03 4.06
C GLN A 942 5.23 24.08 2.89
N LEU A 943 5.15 25.20 2.15
CA LEU A 943 4.36 25.31 0.93
C LEU A 943 4.87 24.40 -0.20
N LEU A 944 6.18 24.17 -0.29
CA LEU A 944 6.78 23.27 -1.26
C LEU A 944 6.60 21.79 -0.90
N GLU A 945 6.59 21.45 0.39
CA GLU A 945 6.23 20.12 0.89
C GLU A 945 4.79 19.77 0.48
N LEU A 946 3.86 20.74 0.47
CA LEU A 946 2.48 20.53 0.04
C LEU A 946 2.32 20.05 -1.43
N PHE A 947 3.34 20.19 -2.29
CA PHE A 947 3.29 19.62 -3.65
C PHE A 947 3.30 18.09 -3.67
N ASP A 948 3.64 17.41 -2.58
CA ASP A 948 3.57 15.94 -2.50
C ASP A 948 2.16 15.41 -2.16
N SER A 949 1.17 16.31 -2.02
CA SER A 949 -0.24 15.95 -1.84
C SER A 949 -0.76 15.03 -2.95
N GLU A 950 -1.59 14.06 -2.59
CA GLU A 950 -2.27 13.16 -3.54
C GLU A 950 -3.39 13.88 -4.29
N ASP A 951 -4.03 14.89 -3.68
CA ASP A 951 -5.11 15.66 -4.28
C ASP A 951 -4.57 16.61 -5.37
N PHE A 952 -4.85 16.28 -6.63
CA PHE A 952 -4.49 17.10 -7.79
C PHE A 952 -5.03 18.53 -7.70
N ARG A 953 -6.21 18.74 -7.09
CA ARG A 953 -6.81 20.07 -6.95
C ARG A 953 -5.94 20.97 -6.08
N GLU A 954 -5.35 20.42 -5.03
CA GLU A 954 -4.42 21.12 -4.16
C GLU A 954 -3.15 21.53 -4.92
N ARG A 955 -2.57 20.61 -5.70
CA ARG A 955 -1.37 20.88 -6.50
C ARG A 955 -1.58 22.00 -7.53
N GLU A 956 -2.76 22.12 -8.14
CA GLU A 956 -3.09 23.23 -9.05
C GLU A 956 -3.17 24.61 -8.35
N TYR A 957 -3.73 24.68 -7.13
CA TYR A 957 -3.70 25.90 -6.34
C TYR A 957 -2.26 26.25 -5.92
N LEU A 958 -1.50 25.26 -5.42
CA LEU A 958 -0.10 25.43 -5.03
C LEU A 958 0.77 25.92 -6.19
N LYS A 959 0.58 25.36 -7.40
CA LYS A 959 1.23 25.80 -8.64
C LYS A 959 0.99 27.30 -8.88
N THR A 960 -0.27 27.71 -8.83
CA THR A 960 -0.68 29.11 -9.01
C THR A 960 -0.11 30.03 -7.93
N ILE A 961 -0.11 29.60 -6.67
CA ILE A 961 0.40 30.36 -5.52
C ILE A 961 1.91 30.54 -5.62
N LEU A 962 2.65 29.44 -5.80
CA LEU A 962 4.11 29.46 -5.84
C LEU A 962 4.63 30.29 -7.02
N HIS A 963 3.98 30.21 -8.18
CA HIS A 963 4.30 31.06 -9.34
C HIS A 963 4.09 32.56 -9.03
N ARG A 964 2.96 32.92 -8.39
CA ARG A 964 2.70 34.31 -7.96
C ARG A 964 3.68 34.79 -6.88
N ILE A 965 4.04 33.93 -5.92
CA ILE A 965 5.07 34.23 -4.89
C ILE A 965 6.41 34.47 -5.57
N TYR A 966 6.83 33.60 -6.49
CA TYR A 966 8.06 33.74 -7.25
C TYR A 966 8.10 35.05 -8.06
N GLY A 967 7.00 35.39 -8.72
CA GLY A 967 6.84 36.65 -9.44
C GLY A 967 7.00 37.87 -8.52
N LYS A 968 6.21 37.94 -7.44
CA LYS A 968 6.07 39.11 -6.56
C LYS A 968 7.22 39.30 -5.57
N PHE A 969 7.73 38.23 -4.97
CA PHE A 969 8.76 38.29 -3.93
C PHE A 969 10.15 37.93 -4.48
N MET A 970 10.75 38.86 -5.23
CA MET A 970 12.04 38.66 -5.91
C MET A 970 13.17 38.15 -5.00
N VAL A 971 13.15 38.50 -3.71
CA VAL A 971 14.15 38.08 -2.71
C VAL A 971 14.19 36.56 -2.48
N HIS A 972 13.07 35.86 -2.62
CA HIS A 972 12.99 34.41 -2.39
C HIS A 972 13.26 33.58 -3.66
N ARG A 973 13.38 34.21 -4.85
CA ARG A 973 13.64 33.49 -6.11
C ARG A 973 14.88 32.56 -6.10
N PRO A 974 16.02 32.93 -5.48
CA PRO A 974 17.15 32.01 -5.35
C PRO A 974 16.85 30.83 -4.42
N PHE A 975 16.13 31.08 -3.33
CA PHE A 975 15.75 30.07 -2.35
C PHE A 975 14.74 29.07 -2.91
N ILE A 976 13.65 29.54 -3.56
CA ILE A 976 12.65 28.69 -4.21
C ILE A 976 13.32 27.76 -5.23
N ARG A 977 14.18 28.29 -6.12
CA ARG A 977 14.90 27.45 -7.10
C ARG A 977 15.79 26.42 -6.41
N LYS A 978 16.48 26.78 -5.32
CA LYS A 978 17.30 25.83 -4.54
C LYS A 978 16.44 24.75 -3.87
N ALA A 979 15.26 25.10 -3.35
CA ALA A 979 14.35 24.18 -2.71
C ALA A 979 13.70 23.20 -3.71
N ILE A 980 13.22 23.68 -4.86
CA ILE A 980 12.73 22.80 -5.95
C ILE A 980 13.85 21.90 -6.46
N ASN A 981 15.07 22.43 -6.62
CA ASN A 981 16.24 21.64 -6.98
C ASN A 981 16.52 20.53 -5.94
N ASN A 982 16.43 20.82 -4.64
CA ASN A 982 16.54 19.81 -3.58
C ASN A 982 15.43 18.76 -3.64
N ILE A 983 14.18 19.14 -3.96
CA ILE A 983 13.07 18.19 -4.18
C ILE A 983 13.38 17.28 -5.37
N PHE A 984 13.91 17.82 -6.47
CA PHE A 984 14.32 17.02 -7.61
C PHE A 984 15.49 16.09 -7.29
N TYR A 985 16.51 16.53 -6.54
CA TYR A 985 17.54 15.61 -6.03
C TYR A 985 16.92 14.51 -5.18
N ARG A 986 16.03 14.86 -4.23
CA ARG A 986 15.33 13.89 -3.37
C ARG A 986 14.54 12.88 -4.20
N PHE A 987 13.85 13.33 -5.23
CA PHE A 987 13.06 12.47 -6.12
C PHE A 987 13.91 11.56 -7.03
N ILE A 988 14.93 12.12 -7.70
CA ILE A 988 15.79 11.39 -8.67
C ILE A 988 16.65 10.32 -7.98
N PHE A 989 17.08 10.62 -6.76
CA PHE A 989 18.09 9.83 -6.07
C PHE A 989 17.53 9.06 -4.87
N GLU A 990 16.49 9.53 -4.18
CA GLU A 990 16.05 9.00 -2.88
C GLU A 990 14.66 8.33 -2.93
N THR A 991 13.60 9.05 -3.31
CA THR A 991 12.22 8.55 -3.16
C THR A 991 11.69 7.80 -4.40
N GLU A 992 12.09 8.19 -5.61
CA GLU A 992 11.55 7.78 -6.93
C GLU A 992 10.02 7.91 -7.10
N LYS A 993 9.30 8.38 -6.07
CA LYS A 993 7.86 8.71 -6.00
C LYS A 993 7.74 10.11 -5.38
N HIS A 994 7.02 11.02 -6.04
CA HIS A 994 6.65 12.35 -5.54
C HIS A 994 5.53 12.89 -6.42
N ASN A 995 4.40 13.30 -5.85
CA ASN A 995 3.18 13.55 -6.61
C ASN A 995 3.22 14.83 -7.47
N GLY A 996 3.93 15.87 -7.03
CA GLY A 996 3.95 17.19 -7.68
C GLY A 996 5.12 17.49 -8.64
N ILE A 997 5.82 16.49 -9.18
CA ILE A 997 7.00 16.75 -10.03
C ILE A 997 6.62 17.48 -11.33
N THR A 998 5.48 17.11 -11.92
CA THR A 998 4.94 17.70 -13.15
C THR A 998 4.66 19.19 -12.97
N GLU A 999 3.93 19.56 -11.92
CA GLU A 999 3.54 20.92 -11.59
C GLU A 999 4.76 21.79 -11.24
N LEU A 1000 5.75 21.23 -10.54
CA LEU A 1000 7.03 21.91 -10.28
C LEU A 1000 7.83 22.17 -11.56
N LEU A 1001 7.79 21.25 -12.53
CA LEU A 1001 8.41 21.45 -13.85
C LEU A 1001 7.67 22.51 -14.69
N GLU A 1002 6.34 22.61 -14.65
CA GLU A 1002 5.60 23.68 -15.33
C GLU A 1002 6.01 25.08 -14.82
N ILE A 1003 6.13 25.23 -13.50
CA ILE A 1003 6.61 26.47 -12.86
C ILE A 1003 8.04 26.76 -13.30
N LEU A 1004 8.90 25.75 -13.34
CA LEU A 1004 10.29 25.90 -13.78
C LEU A 1004 10.39 26.26 -15.27
N GLY A 1005 9.58 25.69 -16.16
CA GLY A 1005 9.57 26.06 -17.57
C GLY A 1005 9.27 27.55 -17.78
N SER A 1006 8.32 28.10 -17.01
CA SER A 1006 8.06 29.55 -16.96
C SER A 1006 9.25 30.36 -16.42
N ILE A 1007 9.91 29.86 -15.36
CA ILE A 1007 11.09 30.50 -14.74
C ILE A 1007 12.31 30.49 -15.68
N VAL A 1008 12.56 29.38 -16.40
CA VAL A 1008 13.68 29.19 -17.32
C VAL A 1008 13.54 30.11 -18.53
N ASN A 1009 12.35 30.20 -19.12
CA ASN A 1009 12.09 31.17 -20.19
C ASN A 1009 12.36 32.63 -19.72
N GLY A 1010 12.04 32.93 -18.47
CA GLY A 1010 12.32 34.22 -17.82
C GLY A 1010 13.79 34.47 -17.42
N PHE A 1011 14.74 33.57 -17.70
CA PHE A 1011 16.15 33.82 -17.39
C PHE A 1011 16.79 34.84 -18.33
N ALA A 1012 17.55 35.76 -17.74
CA ALA A 1012 18.41 36.68 -18.48
C ALA A 1012 19.57 35.93 -19.16
N ILE A 1013 19.90 36.34 -20.38
CA ILE A 1013 21.04 35.88 -21.17
C ILE A 1013 22.20 36.88 -20.94
N PRO A 1014 23.46 36.44 -20.76
CA PRO A 1014 23.93 35.05 -20.72
C PRO A 1014 23.48 34.30 -19.46
N LEU A 1015 23.21 33.00 -19.62
CA LEU A 1015 22.81 32.12 -18.51
C LEU A 1015 23.91 32.07 -17.43
N LYS A 1016 23.51 32.27 -16.17
CA LYS A 1016 24.40 32.12 -15.02
C LYS A 1016 24.84 30.67 -14.84
N GLU A 1017 26.04 30.46 -14.32
CA GLU A 1017 26.57 29.13 -13.99
C GLU A 1017 25.67 28.36 -13.02
N GLU A 1018 24.98 29.03 -12.08
CA GLU A 1018 23.97 28.38 -11.22
C GLU A 1018 22.81 27.75 -12.01
N HIS A 1019 22.43 28.30 -13.16
CA HIS A 1019 21.37 27.75 -14.02
C HIS A 1019 21.89 26.55 -14.83
N LYS A 1020 23.13 26.63 -15.35
CA LYS A 1020 23.76 25.53 -16.09
C LYS A 1020 24.01 24.32 -15.18
N LEU A 1021 24.44 24.56 -13.94
CA LEU A 1021 24.58 23.50 -12.93
C LEU A 1021 23.23 22.87 -12.56
N PHE A 1022 22.13 23.62 -12.58
CA PHE A 1022 20.78 23.09 -12.37
C PHE A 1022 20.36 22.16 -13.52
N LEU A 1023 20.55 22.58 -14.78
CA LEU A 1023 20.31 21.74 -15.95
C LEU A 1023 21.08 20.41 -15.86
N VAL A 1024 22.40 20.47 -15.61
CA VAL A 1024 23.28 19.29 -15.64
C VAL A 1024 23.05 18.33 -14.47
N ARG A 1025 22.72 18.85 -13.28
CA ARG A 1025 22.65 18.02 -12.06
C ARG A 1025 21.25 17.63 -11.62
N ALA A 1026 20.20 18.31 -12.09
CA ALA A 1026 18.82 18.02 -11.73
C ALA A 1026 17.94 17.72 -12.95
N LEU A 1027 17.87 18.61 -13.95
CA LEU A 1027 16.96 18.37 -15.09
C LEU A 1027 17.39 17.18 -15.96
N ILE A 1028 18.65 17.12 -16.39
CA ILE A 1028 19.13 15.97 -17.20
C ILE A 1028 18.98 14.63 -16.42
N PRO A 1029 19.31 14.54 -15.11
CA PRO A 1029 19.06 13.31 -14.36
C PRO A 1029 17.58 12.96 -14.07
N LEU A 1030 16.60 13.84 -14.28
CA LEU A 1030 15.17 13.50 -14.18
C LEU A 1030 14.71 12.49 -15.25
N HIS A 1031 15.50 12.20 -16.28
CA HIS A 1031 15.19 11.12 -17.24
C HIS A 1031 15.42 9.71 -16.64
N LYS A 1032 16.13 9.62 -15.51
CA LYS A 1032 16.46 8.36 -14.82
C LYS A 1032 15.24 7.64 -14.20
N PRO A 1033 14.39 8.25 -13.34
CA PRO A 1033 13.40 7.53 -12.54
C PRO A 1033 12.33 6.84 -13.40
N LYS A 1034 11.79 5.71 -12.95
CA LYS A 1034 10.84 4.88 -13.75
C LYS A 1034 9.59 5.66 -14.18
N SER A 1035 9.10 6.55 -13.31
CA SER A 1035 7.90 7.39 -13.45
C SER A 1035 7.98 8.53 -14.49
N LEU A 1036 9.04 8.60 -15.32
CA LEU A 1036 9.25 9.64 -16.35
C LEU A 1036 8.00 9.97 -17.19
N VAL A 1037 7.21 8.95 -17.54
CA VAL A 1037 5.96 9.07 -18.31
C VAL A 1037 5.04 10.19 -17.78
N MET A 1038 4.98 10.39 -16.46
CA MET A 1038 4.07 11.32 -15.80
C MET A 1038 4.47 12.81 -15.93
N TYR A 1039 5.72 13.10 -16.31
CA TYR A 1039 6.26 14.46 -16.38
C TYR A 1039 7.19 14.73 -17.58
N HIS A 1040 7.32 13.78 -18.50
CA HIS A 1040 8.24 13.85 -19.65
C HIS A 1040 8.02 15.11 -20.50
N GLN A 1041 6.77 15.46 -20.80
CA GLN A 1041 6.46 16.62 -21.66
C GLN A 1041 6.93 17.94 -21.03
N GLN A 1042 6.67 18.13 -19.74
CA GLN A 1042 7.11 19.30 -18.97
C GLN A 1042 8.64 19.35 -18.83
N LEU A 1043 9.29 18.18 -18.74
CA LEU A 1043 10.74 18.07 -18.68
C LEU A 1043 11.40 18.41 -20.02
N SER A 1044 10.95 17.82 -21.13
CA SER A 1044 11.40 18.12 -22.50
C SER A 1044 11.29 19.62 -22.78
N TYR A 1045 10.13 20.23 -22.46
CA TYR A 1045 9.94 21.68 -22.56
C TYR A 1045 10.98 22.47 -21.76
N CYS A 1046 11.28 22.07 -20.51
CA CYS A 1046 12.32 22.73 -19.71
C CYS A 1046 13.73 22.59 -20.33
N ILE A 1047 14.06 21.42 -20.87
CA ILE A 1047 15.34 21.12 -21.52
C ILE A 1047 15.51 21.95 -22.80
N THR A 1048 14.51 21.93 -23.69
CA THR A 1048 14.49 22.70 -24.94
C THR A 1048 14.59 24.19 -24.68
N GLN A 1049 13.87 24.72 -23.67
CA GLN A 1049 14.01 26.13 -23.24
C GLN A 1049 15.42 26.49 -22.74
N PHE A 1050 16.21 25.54 -22.22
CA PHE A 1050 17.62 25.81 -21.89
C PHE A 1050 18.50 25.88 -23.15
N VAL A 1051 18.27 25.00 -24.14
CA VAL A 1051 19.04 24.96 -25.39
C VAL A 1051 18.75 26.18 -26.26
N GLU A 1052 17.50 26.62 -26.35
CA GLU A 1052 17.11 27.87 -27.03
C GLU A 1052 17.84 29.12 -26.48
N LYS A 1053 18.11 29.17 -25.17
CA LYS A 1053 18.77 30.32 -24.53
C LYS A 1053 20.31 30.28 -24.63
N ASP A 1054 20.90 29.09 -24.73
CA ASP A 1054 22.35 28.89 -24.92
C ASP A 1054 22.61 27.56 -25.67
N CYS A 1055 22.65 27.65 -27.01
CA CYS A 1055 22.85 26.51 -27.92
C CYS A 1055 24.09 25.63 -27.59
N LYS A 1056 25.09 26.16 -26.87
CA LYS A 1056 26.27 25.39 -26.44
C LYS A 1056 25.95 24.31 -25.41
N LEU A 1057 24.77 24.37 -24.80
CA LEU A 1057 24.27 23.35 -23.89
C LEU A 1057 23.75 22.11 -24.63
N ALA A 1058 23.52 22.17 -25.95
CA ALA A 1058 23.04 21.05 -26.76
C ALA A 1058 23.93 19.80 -26.66
N ASP A 1059 25.25 19.94 -26.79
CA ASP A 1059 26.19 18.81 -26.64
C ASP A 1059 26.09 18.16 -25.25
N ILE A 1060 25.91 18.98 -24.21
CA ILE A 1060 25.78 18.53 -22.81
C ILE A 1060 24.45 17.81 -22.60
N VAL A 1061 23.35 18.33 -23.15
CA VAL A 1061 22.01 17.73 -23.11
C VAL A 1061 21.99 16.41 -23.85
N ILE A 1062 22.43 16.38 -25.11
CA ILE A 1062 22.43 15.17 -25.96
C ILE A 1062 23.31 14.08 -25.33
N ARG A 1063 24.52 14.40 -24.84
CA ARG A 1063 25.34 13.43 -24.08
C ARG A 1063 24.67 13.00 -22.78
N GLY A 1064 23.90 13.88 -22.15
CA GLY A 1064 23.08 13.60 -20.98
C GLY A 1064 22.01 12.54 -21.26
N LEU A 1065 21.18 12.77 -22.28
CA LEU A 1065 20.15 11.83 -22.73
C LEU A 1065 20.78 10.49 -23.15
N LEU A 1066 21.85 10.51 -23.95
CA LEU A 1066 22.58 9.28 -24.33
C LEU A 1066 23.19 8.53 -23.13
N LYS A 1067 23.56 9.24 -22.05
CA LYS A 1067 24.08 8.62 -20.81
C LYS A 1067 22.97 7.97 -19.97
N TYR A 1068 21.76 8.53 -20.01
CA TYR A 1068 20.59 8.00 -19.30
C TYR A 1068 19.66 7.16 -20.22
N TRP A 1069 20.13 6.80 -21.42
CA TRP A 1069 19.33 6.10 -22.42
C TRP A 1069 18.75 4.79 -21.86
N PRO A 1070 17.43 4.56 -21.99
CA PRO A 1070 16.79 3.36 -21.46
C PRO A 1070 17.18 2.14 -22.32
N ILE A 1071 17.55 1.04 -21.65
CA ILE A 1071 18.00 -0.22 -22.30
C ILE A 1071 16.90 -1.30 -22.24
N THR A 1072 15.91 -1.14 -21.36
CA THR A 1072 14.90 -2.16 -21.04
C THR A 1072 13.49 -1.58 -20.94
N ASN A 1073 13.23 -0.42 -21.55
CA ASN A 1073 11.90 0.21 -21.54
C ASN A 1073 11.70 0.99 -22.85
N THR A 1074 10.92 0.40 -23.75
CA THR A 1074 10.76 0.87 -25.14
C THR A 1074 9.88 2.11 -25.22
N SER A 1075 8.88 2.27 -24.35
CA SER A 1075 8.09 3.51 -24.22
C SER A 1075 8.98 4.72 -23.89
N LYS A 1076 9.95 4.54 -22.99
CA LYS A 1076 10.95 5.57 -22.70
C LYS A 1076 11.93 5.79 -23.86
N GLU A 1077 12.31 4.76 -24.62
CA GLU A 1077 13.14 4.97 -25.83
C GLU A 1077 12.41 5.85 -26.85
N VAL A 1078 11.12 5.63 -27.08
CA VAL A 1078 10.27 6.49 -27.94
C VAL A 1078 10.21 7.93 -27.42
N MET A 1079 10.09 8.12 -26.10
CA MET A 1079 10.12 9.44 -25.46
C MET A 1079 11.47 10.15 -25.65
N PHE A 1080 12.59 9.46 -25.39
CA PHE A 1080 13.93 10.00 -25.59
C PHE A 1080 14.18 10.35 -27.07
N LEU A 1081 13.68 9.55 -28.02
CA LEU A 1081 13.76 9.86 -29.46
C LEU A 1081 12.96 11.14 -29.81
N ALA A 1082 11.84 11.40 -29.12
CA ALA A 1082 11.03 12.60 -29.32
C ALA A 1082 11.70 13.86 -28.74
N GLU A 1083 12.15 13.82 -27.47
CA GLU A 1083 12.89 14.93 -26.86
C GLU A 1083 14.19 15.24 -27.63
N LEU A 1084 14.89 14.20 -28.08
CA LEU A 1084 16.09 14.34 -28.89
C LEU A 1084 15.81 15.09 -30.21
N GLU A 1085 14.66 14.86 -30.84
CA GLU A 1085 14.27 15.61 -32.05
C GLU A 1085 14.04 17.10 -31.73
N GLU A 1086 13.32 17.42 -30.66
CA GLU A 1086 13.09 18.81 -30.20
C GLU A 1086 14.42 19.53 -29.88
N VAL A 1087 15.34 18.85 -29.18
CA VAL A 1087 16.66 19.39 -28.85
C VAL A 1087 17.52 19.59 -30.10
N LEU A 1088 17.42 18.70 -31.10
CA LEU A 1088 18.15 18.82 -32.36
C LEU A 1088 17.63 19.99 -33.21
N GLU A 1089 16.32 20.25 -33.25
CA GLU A 1089 15.77 21.45 -33.92
C GLU A 1089 16.30 22.76 -33.33
N ALA A 1090 16.59 22.79 -32.02
CA ALA A 1090 17.22 23.92 -31.34
C ALA A 1090 18.77 23.96 -31.44
N THR A 1091 19.41 22.98 -32.09
CA THR A 1091 20.88 22.83 -32.11
C THR A 1091 21.52 23.45 -33.36
N HIS A 1092 22.62 24.19 -33.18
CA HIS A 1092 23.40 24.73 -34.30
C HIS A 1092 24.49 23.76 -34.81
N PRO A 1093 24.85 23.80 -36.12
CA PRO A 1093 25.78 22.84 -36.73
C PRO A 1093 27.13 22.62 -36.02
N PRO A 1094 27.83 23.65 -35.46
CA PRO A 1094 29.11 23.45 -34.80
C PRO A 1094 29.03 22.65 -33.49
N GLU A 1095 27.88 22.66 -32.82
CA GLU A 1095 27.65 21.89 -31.60
C GLU A 1095 27.13 20.48 -31.95
N PHE A 1096 26.30 20.35 -32.99
CA PHE A 1096 25.90 19.04 -33.53
C PHE A 1096 27.10 18.17 -33.95
N GLN A 1097 28.12 18.76 -34.60
CA GLN A 1097 29.36 18.05 -34.97
C GLN A 1097 30.08 17.40 -33.79
N ARG A 1098 29.91 17.91 -32.55
CA ARG A 1098 30.55 17.32 -31.35
C ARG A 1098 29.82 16.06 -30.89
N CYS A 1099 28.49 16.00 -31.02
CA CYS A 1099 27.66 14.91 -30.53
C CYS A 1099 27.22 13.92 -31.63
N MET A 1100 27.39 14.23 -32.92
CA MET A 1100 26.89 13.41 -34.04
C MET A 1100 27.31 11.92 -33.98
N VAL A 1101 28.57 11.61 -33.66
CA VAL A 1101 29.07 10.22 -33.69
C VAL A 1101 28.44 9.33 -32.61
N PRO A 1102 28.42 9.68 -31.31
CA PRO A 1102 27.71 8.88 -30.31
C PRO A 1102 26.19 8.89 -30.52
N LEU A 1103 25.63 9.98 -31.07
CA LEU A 1103 24.21 10.11 -31.37
C LEU A 1103 23.75 9.12 -32.45
N PHE A 1104 24.35 9.16 -33.65
CA PHE A 1104 23.98 8.26 -34.75
C PHE A 1104 24.28 6.80 -34.44
N ARG A 1105 25.27 6.50 -33.57
CA ARG A 1105 25.46 5.13 -33.06
C ARG A 1105 24.30 4.62 -32.22
N GLN A 1106 23.62 5.50 -31.48
CA GLN A 1106 22.44 5.11 -30.70
C GLN A 1106 21.18 5.06 -31.59
N ILE A 1107 20.98 6.01 -32.50
CA ILE A 1107 19.91 5.96 -33.50
C ILE A 1107 20.01 4.67 -34.34
N ALA A 1108 21.22 4.29 -34.78
CA ALA A 1108 21.46 3.03 -35.50
C ALA A 1108 21.13 1.77 -34.68
N ARG A 1109 21.21 1.83 -33.34
CA ARG A 1109 20.74 0.73 -32.48
C ARG A 1109 19.22 0.71 -32.40
N CYS A 1110 18.57 1.87 -32.26
CA CYS A 1110 17.11 1.97 -32.23
C CYS A 1110 16.48 1.53 -33.58
N LEU A 1111 17.09 1.86 -34.72
CA LEU A 1111 16.72 1.34 -36.05
C LEU A 1111 16.84 -0.18 -36.17
N ASN A 1112 17.79 -0.80 -35.45
CA ASN A 1112 17.96 -2.26 -35.37
C ASN A 1112 17.24 -2.86 -34.15
N SER A 1113 16.34 -2.12 -33.49
CA SER A 1113 15.57 -2.62 -32.36
C SER A 1113 14.54 -3.65 -32.84
N SER A 1114 14.36 -4.72 -32.09
CA SER A 1114 13.29 -5.70 -32.32
C SER A 1114 11.90 -5.15 -31.96
N HIS A 1115 11.81 -3.99 -31.33
CA HIS A 1115 10.54 -3.35 -30.95
C HIS A 1115 10.08 -2.35 -32.02
N PHE A 1116 8.98 -2.67 -32.70
CA PHE A 1116 8.47 -1.91 -33.85
C PHE A 1116 8.40 -0.39 -33.63
N GLN A 1117 7.75 0.08 -32.55
CA GLN A 1117 7.62 1.53 -32.29
C GLN A 1117 8.94 2.26 -32.09
N VAL A 1118 9.99 1.57 -31.61
CA VAL A 1118 11.33 2.18 -31.43
C VAL A 1118 12.02 2.28 -32.79
N ALA A 1119 11.92 1.25 -33.62
CA ALA A 1119 12.47 1.26 -34.98
C ALA A 1119 11.73 2.25 -35.90
N GLU A 1120 10.40 2.26 -35.87
CA GLU A 1120 9.53 3.20 -36.59
C GLU A 1120 9.81 4.65 -36.19
N ARG A 1121 9.74 4.97 -34.88
CA ARG A 1121 10.08 6.32 -34.39
C ARG A 1121 11.52 6.72 -34.69
N ALA A 1122 12.43 5.75 -34.74
CA ALA A 1122 13.83 5.98 -35.10
C ALA A 1122 14.03 6.25 -36.61
N LEU A 1123 13.10 5.78 -37.44
CA LEU A 1123 13.12 5.91 -38.90
C LEU A 1123 12.38 7.18 -39.36
N ASP A 1124 11.31 7.58 -38.67
CA ASP A 1124 10.54 8.81 -38.94
C ASP A 1124 11.22 10.10 -38.44
N GLY A 1125 12.26 9.99 -37.61
CA GLY A 1125 12.90 11.16 -37.01
C GLY A 1125 13.62 12.08 -38.00
N LYS A 1126 13.47 13.40 -37.80
CA LYS A 1126 13.99 14.44 -38.71
C LYS A 1126 15.52 14.50 -38.85
N TRP A 1127 16.29 13.74 -38.06
CA TRP A 1127 17.74 13.61 -38.26
C TRP A 1127 18.12 13.08 -39.65
N ASN A 1128 17.21 12.40 -40.37
CA ASN A 1128 17.41 12.02 -41.77
C ASN A 1128 17.60 13.20 -42.74
N SER A 1129 17.23 14.42 -42.33
CA SER A 1129 17.47 15.66 -43.09
C SER A 1129 18.86 16.27 -42.86
N TYR A 1130 19.61 15.79 -41.87
CA TYR A 1130 20.97 16.22 -41.59
C TYR A 1130 21.96 15.36 -42.39
N GLU A 1131 22.21 15.76 -43.64
CA GLU A 1131 23.22 15.10 -44.48
C GLU A 1131 24.60 15.06 -43.76
N PRO A 1132 25.24 13.89 -43.64
CA PRO A 1132 26.62 13.81 -43.18
C PRO A 1132 27.54 14.34 -44.30
N GLY A 1133 27.87 15.63 -44.22
CA GLY A 1133 28.83 16.26 -45.12
C GLY A 1133 30.26 15.78 -44.88
N ALA A 1134 30.66 14.75 -45.65
CA ALA A 1134 32.01 14.17 -45.82
C ALA A 1134 32.61 13.40 -44.61
#